data_AF-A0AAV6B2H3-F1
#
_entry.id   AF-A0AAV6B2H3-F1
#
_cell.length_a   1.000
_cell.length_b   1.000
_cell.length_c   1.000
_cell.angle_alpha   90.00
_cell.angle_beta   90.00
_cell.angle_gamma   90.00
#
_symmetry.space_group_name_H-M   'P 1'
#
loop_
_entity.id
_entity.type
_entity.pdbx_description
1 polymer ?
#
loop_
_entity_poly.entity_id
_entity_poly.type
_entity_poly.pdbx_seq_one_letter_code
_entity_poly.pdbx_strand_id
1 'polypeptide(L)'
;MKRRSESRPAPPPQRAPEPAQDTDGSFKADFREIVVPANKWHYAFHGVVIAVALAYWIGSLIFLKASWAEIVMYRPGGDNQVWPVITALSHFNFGDPTDALNYGQGIGGFHAVILLPYAMAYAVFGAPGYMIADTILSWCSFVAAAMLFRRWGLSPLSSVVLSAGLGTLGLQAVLQKVSVAFSKLIGLFGLGIAEWDFPELINLSIGGKRLPRPFATEIFLMLILYFFVRQWQDRRAPTIKRGLAVGVLMGLLMQGDPYSFAALGLLGLIVLARTMSFQKWKVPWRFGAGALIGVTLVGWYFVVQLLGQNSDSAVRFGLAPYPRSNILPLPHYGPWLRLWLITCFVIVIRVLVHRRQMGPKPSGVISHRDSSGTVVTGVPAWTAILRVNTSLAFFALAMVTCAWLAQPVQLLLLGKGAQIYHYFLYTLPTFYSFAVILLLIRLFKVLHLSAQHAGETRPVWPRGVAGVLGGSSLALMLILGIEEPTDAIRHLGVSRRDGSPWIAFGDDYRPHFRALDKEFRENPVLKDTRTFAALCQEANFLLTAFHEKRAYLPDNGFTTLSDAELEHRLFEVAKIFQITPDAFGSMIQDWYTMNYWLGCAKYWCASDYKFAPDDDYPPQYLEAVRQMHRQSAFNLVLPKSEFTRLTAAYDAALARPSDTDQYPDAVIQSTLLKEQGITVDETLYREIYTNLVFSVYTKIPRP
;
A
#
# COMPACT_ATOMS: atom_id res chain seq x y z
N MET A 1 -64.52 -61.14 -22.93
CA MET A 1 -63.72 -60.49 -21.85
C MET A 1 -62.37 -60.05 -22.41
N LYS A 2 -62.19 -58.76 -22.74
CA LYS A 2 -60.91 -58.17 -23.17
C LYS A 2 -60.18 -57.67 -21.93
N ARG A 3 -59.02 -58.26 -21.59
CA ARG A 3 -58.13 -57.77 -20.52
C ARG A 3 -57.61 -56.38 -20.90
N ARG A 4 -58.00 -55.36 -20.15
CA ARG A 4 -57.37 -54.03 -20.16
C ARG A 4 -55.92 -54.19 -19.72
N SER A 5 -54.97 -53.85 -20.59
CA SER A 5 -53.57 -53.71 -20.21
C SER A 5 -53.42 -52.46 -19.35
N GLU A 6 -53.18 -52.65 -18.06
CA GLU A 6 -52.79 -51.58 -17.15
C GLU A 6 -51.45 -51.01 -17.62
N SER A 7 -51.50 -49.80 -18.19
CA SER A 7 -50.32 -49.02 -18.54
C SER A 7 -49.56 -48.69 -17.26
N ARG A 8 -48.37 -49.27 -17.07
CA ARG A 8 -47.46 -48.90 -15.99
C ARG A 8 -47.22 -47.39 -16.03
N PRO A 9 -47.39 -46.66 -14.91
CA PRO A 9 -47.10 -45.23 -14.85
C PRO A 9 -45.63 -45.00 -15.24
N ALA A 10 -45.42 -44.03 -16.13
CA ALA A 10 -44.09 -43.65 -16.58
C ALA A 10 -43.21 -43.34 -15.34
N PRO A 11 -41.96 -43.86 -15.28
CA PRO A 11 -41.06 -43.53 -14.19
C PRO A 11 -40.93 -42.01 -14.09
N PRO A 12 -40.94 -41.44 -12.87
CA PRO A 12 -40.80 -40.01 -12.69
C PRO A 12 -39.54 -39.55 -13.43
N PRO A 13 -39.57 -38.40 -14.13
CA PRO A 13 -38.43 -37.91 -14.88
C PRO A 13 -37.22 -37.88 -13.95
N GLN A 14 -36.21 -38.69 -14.26
CA GLN A 14 -34.94 -38.68 -13.53
C GLN A 14 -34.45 -37.24 -13.56
N ARG A 15 -34.36 -36.60 -12.38
CA ARG A 15 -33.77 -35.27 -12.27
C ARG A 15 -32.42 -35.35 -12.96
N ALA A 16 -32.23 -34.49 -13.96
CA ALA A 16 -30.94 -34.33 -14.62
C ALA A 16 -29.86 -34.32 -13.53
N PRO A 17 -28.80 -35.14 -13.65
CA PRO A 17 -27.76 -35.22 -12.63
C PRO A 17 -27.34 -33.79 -12.30
N GLU A 18 -27.55 -33.38 -11.04
CA GLU A 18 -27.10 -32.08 -10.59
C GLU A 18 -25.61 -32.01 -10.96
N PRO A 19 -25.18 -30.97 -11.71
CA PRO A 19 -23.80 -30.85 -12.15
C PRO A 19 -22.92 -31.10 -10.93
N ALA A 20 -22.08 -32.13 -11.03
CA ALA A 20 -21.29 -32.70 -9.95
C ALA A 20 -20.94 -31.59 -8.97
N GLN A 21 -21.50 -31.65 -7.76
CA GLN A 21 -21.42 -30.59 -6.76
C GLN A 21 -19.96 -30.15 -6.67
N ASP A 22 -19.67 -29.05 -7.36
CA ASP A 22 -18.35 -28.47 -7.53
C ASP A 22 -17.83 -28.33 -6.12
N THR A 23 -16.77 -29.10 -5.81
CA THR A 23 -16.21 -29.26 -4.47
C THR A 23 -16.42 -27.98 -3.68
N ASP A 24 -17.26 -28.04 -2.64
CA ASP A 24 -17.52 -26.95 -1.68
C ASP A 24 -16.22 -26.64 -0.95
N GLY A 25 -15.24 -26.09 -1.68
CA GLY A 25 -13.87 -25.90 -1.26
C GLY A 25 -13.89 -24.94 -0.10
N SER A 26 -13.85 -25.46 1.12
CA SER A 26 -13.77 -24.63 2.32
C SER A 26 -12.53 -23.73 2.25
N PHE A 27 -12.54 -22.58 2.93
CA PHE A 27 -11.36 -21.71 2.99
C PHE A 27 -10.13 -22.50 3.45
N LYS A 28 -10.34 -23.43 4.40
CA LYS A 28 -9.32 -24.37 4.89
C LYS A 28 -8.76 -25.27 3.79
N ALA A 29 -9.59 -25.75 2.86
CA ALA A 29 -9.14 -26.57 1.74
C ALA A 29 -8.30 -25.75 0.76
N ASP A 30 -8.78 -24.57 0.36
CA ASP A 30 -8.06 -23.66 -0.55
C ASP A 30 -6.70 -23.25 0.06
N PHE A 31 -6.69 -22.88 1.36
CA PHE A 31 -5.46 -22.52 2.08
C PHE A 31 -4.49 -23.70 2.20
N ARG A 32 -4.98 -24.88 2.62
CA ARG A 32 -4.16 -26.09 2.75
C ARG A 32 -3.53 -26.48 1.43
N GLU A 33 -4.25 -26.33 0.32
CA GLU A 33 -3.73 -26.71 -0.98
C GLU A 33 -2.57 -25.80 -1.45
N ILE A 34 -2.55 -24.54 -1.03
CA ILE A 34 -1.43 -23.64 -1.31
C ILE A 34 -0.26 -23.90 -0.35
N VAL A 35 -0.53 -24.01 0.95
CA VAL A 35 0.52 -24.12 1.98
C VAL A 35 1.15 -25.52 2.04
N VAL A 36 0.33 -26.55 1.80
CA VAL A 36 0.74 -27.96 1.78
C VAL A 36 0.38 -28.54 0.40
N PRO A 37 1.07 -28.10 -0.66
CA PRO A 37 0.74 -28.49 -2.02
C PRO A 37 0.98 -29.99 -2.23
N ALA A 38 0.05 -30.64 -2.93
CA ALA A 38 0.21 -32.05 -3.32
C ALA A 38 1.46 -32.26 -4.21
N ASN A 39 1.79 -31.25 -5.03
CA ASN A 39 2.96 -31.25 -5.89
C ASN A 39 4.15 -30.63 -5.15
N LYS A 40 5.16 -31.43 -4.80
CA LYS A 40 6.34 -30.97 -4.04
C LYS A 40 7.12 -29.82 -4.71
N TRP A 41 7.13 -29.71 -6.03
CA TRP A 41 7.81 -28.62 -6.73
C TRP A 41 7.19 -27.24 -6.44
N HIS A 42 5.93 -27.16 -5.99
CA HIS A 42 5.33 -25.88 -5.57
C HIS A 42 6.12 -25.24 -4.41
N TYR A 43 6.77 -26.03 -3.54
CA TYR A 43 7.62 -25.50 -2.46
C TYR A 43 8.79 -24.66 -2.99
N ALA A 44 9.23 -24.85 -4.24
CA ALA A 44 10.25 -24.00 -4.85
C ALA A 44 9.78 -22.54 -4.96
N PHE A 45 8.49 -22.30 -5.23
CA PHE A 45 7.91 -20.95 -5.30
C PHE A 45 7.88 -20.28 -3.91
N HIS A 46 7.52 -21.03 -2.86
CA HIS A 46 7.63 -20.54 -1.49
C HIS A 46 9.09 -20.20 -1.13
N GLY A 47 10.02 -21.09 -1.49
CA GLY A 47 11.45 -20.89 -1.27
C GLY A 47 11.98 -19.63 -1.97
N VAL A 48 11.59 -19.38 -3.22
CA VAL A 48 11.99 -18.15 -3.95
C VAL A 48 11.41 -16.89 -3.30
N VAL A 49 10.14 -16.89 -2.91
CA VAL A 49 9.55 -15.72 -2.22
C VAL A 49 10.29 -15.42 -0.91
N ILE A 50 10.58 -16.45 -0.12
CA ILE A 50 11.34 -16.31 1.14
C ILE A 50 12.78 -15.85 0.86
N ALA A 51 13.45 -16.44 -0.14
CA ALA A 51 14.82 -16.10 -0.48
C ALA A 51 14.95 -14.66 -0.96
N VAL A 52 14.04 -14.18 -1.82
CA VAL A 52 14.00 -12.77 -2.26
C VAL A 52 13.73 -11.84 -1.08
N ALA A 53 12.76 -12.16 -0.22
CA ALA A 53 12.47 -11.36 0.97
C ALA A 53 13.66 -11.27 1.94
N LEU A 54 14.48 -12.32 2.02
CA LEU A 54 15.70 -12.35 2.84
C LEU A 54 16.92 -11.73 2.15
N ALA A 55 16.91 -11.55 0.83
CA ALA A 55 18.10 -11.19 0.05
C ALA A 55 18.73 -9.87 0.50
N TYR A 56 17.91 -8.83 0.72
CA TYR A 56 18.38 -7.54 1.22
C TYR A 56 19.08 -7.69 2.59
N TRP A 57 18.45 -8.41 3.50
CA TRP A 57 18.91 -8.55 4.88
C TRP A 57 20.21 -9.34 4.95
N ILE A 58 20.24 -10.53 4.32
CA ILE A 58 21.43 -11.38 4.27
C ILE A 58 22.56 -10.66 3.52
N GLY A 59 22.27 -10.05 2.37
CA GLY A 59 23.26 -9.29 1.61
C GLY A 59 23.83 -8.13 2.42
N SER A 60 22.99 -7.38 3.13
CA SER A 60 23.45 -6.30 4.01
C SER A 60 24.36 -6.81 5.13
N LEU A 61 24.02 -7.92 5.78
CA LEU A 61 24.85 -8.52 6.84
C LEU A 61 26.20 -9.04 6.33
N ILE A 62 26.25 -9.55 5.09
CA ILE A 62 27.48 -10.09 4.50
C ILE A 62 28.38 -8.96 3.98
N PHE A 63 27.81 -7.99 3.27
CA PHE A 63 28.56 -7.00 2.51
C PHE A 63 28.75 -5.68 3.26
N LEU A 64 27.90 -5.36 4.23
CA LEU A 64 27.98 -4.11 4.98
C LEU A 64 28.49 -4.38 6.40
N LYS A 65 29.51 -3.63 6.81
CA LYS A 65 29.91 -3.53 8.23
C LYS A 65 28.98 -2.56 8.97
N ALA A 66 27.67 -2.78 8.85
CA ALA A 66 26.60 -1.92 9.34
C ALA A 66 25.93 -2.50 10.58
N SER A 67 25.34 -1.64 11.42
CA SER A 67 24.46 -2.10 12.49
C SER A 67 23.09 -2.49 11.94
N TRP A 68 22.30 -3.24 12.72
CA TRP A 68 20.92 -3.53 12.35
C TRP A 68 20.07 -2.26 12.20
N ALA A 69 20.33 -1.22 13.00
CA ALA A 69 19.62 0.05 12.90
C ALA A 69 19.84 0.69 11.51
N GLU A 70 21.09 0.76 11.05
CA GLU A 70 21.41 1.25 9.71
C GLU A 70 20.79 0.35 8.62
N ILE A 71 20.90 -0.98 8.75
CA ILE A 71 20.33 -1.92 7.77
C ILE A 71 18.81 -1.72 7.66
N VAL A 72 18.10 -1.51 8.76
CA VAL A 72 16.65 -1.23 8.72
C VAL A 72 16.36 0.14 8.10
N MET A 73 17.14 1.18 8.43
CA MET A 73 16.96 2.53 7.87
C MET A 73 17.12 2.59 6.36
N TYR A 74 18.03 1.81 5.80
CA TYR A 74 18.34 1.77 4.37
C TYR A 74 17.57 0.72 3.57
N ARG A 75 16.62 0.07 4.22
CA ARG A 75 15.79 -0.95 3.61
C ARG A 75 15.02 -0.40 2.40
N PRO A 76 15.15 -1.01 1.20
CA PRO A 76 14.52 -0.50 -0.01
C PRO A 76 13.00 -0.39 0.11
N GLY A 77 12.48 0.70 -0.45
CA GLY A 77 11.05 1.03 -0.41
C GLY A 77 10.48 1.26 0.99
N GLY A 78 11.30 1.26 2.05
CA GLY A 78 10.88 1.39 3.44
C GLY A 78 10.46 2.82 3.80
N ASP A 79 9.36 2.93 4.53
CA ASP A 79 8.88 4.21 5.03
C ASP A 79 9.48 4.47 6.42
N ASN A 80 10.72 4.97 6.45
CA ASN A 80 11.49 5.12 7.68
C ASN A 80 10.81 5.89 8.80
N GLN A 81 9.85 6.74 8.45
CA GLN A 81 8.99 7.48 9.36
C GLN A 81 8.16 6.60 10.31
N VAL A 82 7.87 5.34 9.98
CA VAL A 82 7.07 4.47 10.88
C VAL A 82 7.90 3.67 11.88
N TRP A 83 9.22 3.71 11.81
CA TRP A 83 10.08 2.95 12.74
C TRP A 83 9.91 3.38 14.20
N PRO A 84 9.79 4.68 14.54
CA PRO A 84 9.53 5.08 15.92
C PRO A 84 8.18 4.56 16.43
N VAL A 85 7.15 4.56 15.56
CA VAL A 85 5.82 4.01 15.89
C VAL A 85 5.89 2.50 16.15
N ILE A 86 6.59 1.75 15.29
CA ILE A 86 6.76 0.30 15.47
C ILE A 86 7.47 0.00 16.79
N THR A 87 8.50 0.77 17.12
CA THR A 87 9.27 0.64 18.36
C THR A 87 8.40 0.96 19.57
N ALA A 88 7.64 2.05 19.54
CA ALA A 88 6.69 2.39 20.60
C ALA A 88 5.63 1.28 20.80
N LEU A 89 5.02 0.80 19.71
CA LEU A 89 4.03 -0.28 19.76
C LEU A 89 4.60 -1.60 20.27
N SER A 90 5.88 -1.87 20.03
CA SER A 90 6.56 -3.07 20.56
C SER A 90 6.61 -3.07 22.09
N HIS A 91 6.51 -1.88 22.71
CA HIS A 91 6.41 -1.66 24.15
C HIS A 91 4.97 -1.38 24.63
N PHE A 92 3.96 -1.68 23.80
CA PHE A 92 2.55 -1.37 24.05
C PHE A 92 2.27 0.12 24.28
N ASN A 93 3.12 1.01 23.76
CA ASN A 93 2.86 2.44 23.78
C ASN A 93 1.98 2.83 22.57
N PHE A 94 0.74 3.27 22.86
CA PHE A 94 -0.25 3.74 21.88
C PHE A 94 -0.39 5.29 21.85
N GLY A 95 0.38 6.01 22.68
CA GLY A 95 0.42 7.47 22.73
C GLY A 95 1.47 8.05 21.78
N ASP A 96 2.07 9.19 22.15
CA ASP A 96 3.15 9.81 21.37
C ASP A 96 4.39 8.89 21.33
N PRO A 97 4.87 8.50 20.14
CA PRO A 97 5.98 7.56 20.01
C PRO A 97 7.37 8.23 20.05
N THR A 98 7.44 9.56 19.97
CA THR A 98 8.71 10.26 19.70
C THR A 98 8.99 11.42 20.66
N ASP A 99 7.98 12.03 21.27
CA ASP A 99 8.14 13.29 22.00
C ASP A 99 8.94 13.17 23.29
N ALA A 100 9.87 14.10 23.52
CA ALA A 100 10.70 14.16 24.72
C ALA A 100 9.90 14.32 26.01
N LEU A 101 8.86 15.17 25.99
CA LEU A 101 8.13 15.59 27.19
C LEU A 101 6.85 14.77 27.41
N ASN A 102 6.25 14.28 26.32
CA ASN A 102 4.94 13.63 26.30
C ASN A 102 5.00 12.17 25.81
N TYR A 103 6.16 11.51 25.88
CA TYR A 103 6.32 10.11 25.45
C TYR A 103 5.24 9.22 26.06
N GLY A 104 4.47 8.58 25.18
CA GLY A 104 3.35 7.70 25.50
C GLY A 104 2.11 8.35 26.10
N GLN A 105 2.04 9.68 26.09
CA GLN A 105 0.84 10.42 26.42
C GLN A 105 -0.03 10.64 25.17
N GLY A 106 -1.32 10.93 25.39
CA GLY A 106 -2.27 11.13 24.30
C GLY A 106 -2.60 9.85 23.52
N ILE A 107 -3.21 10.02 22.34
CA ILE A 107 -3.47 8.93 21.40
C ILE A 107 -2.79 9.30 20.08
N GLY A 108 -1.79 8.51 19.68
CA GLY A 108 -1.05 8.75 18.45
C GLY A 108 -1.98 8.72 17.22
N GLY A 109 -1.72 9.59 16.24
CA GLY A 109 -2.55 9.73 15.04
C GLY A 109 -2.33 8.68 13.94
N PHE A 110 -1.44 7.69 14.19
CA PHE A 110 -1.02 6.73 13.17
C PHE A 110 -1.66 5.35 13.26
N HIS A 111 -1.70 4.65 12.13
CA HIS A 111 -2.34 3.35 11.95
C HIS A 111 -1.63 2.21 12.70
N ALA A 112 -1.89 2.05 14.00
CA ALA A 112 -1.17 1.10 14.84
C ALA A 112 -1.35 -0.37 14.42
N VAL A 113 -2.56 -0.79 14.04
CA VAL A 113 -2.88 -2.21 13.88
C VAL A 113 -2.15 -2.84 12.68
N ILE A 114 -2.00 -2.10 11.57
CA ILE A 114 -1.25 -2.60 10.40
C ILE A 114 0.24 -2.76 10.69
N LEU A 115 0.78 -2.03 11.68
CA LEU A 115 2.17 -2.09 12.12
C LEU A 115 2.43 -3.21 13.13
N LEU A 116 1.39 -3.82 13.72
CA LEU A 116 1.55 -4.85 14.75
C LEU A 116 2.42 -6.04 14.35
N PRO A 117 2.38 -6.58 13.11
CA PRO A 117 3.28 -7.67 12.74
C PRO A 117 4.76 -7.29 12.90
N TYR A 118 5.12 -6.04 12.59
CA TYR A 118 6.47 -5.52 12.81
C TYR A 118 6.74 -5.28 14.29
N ALA A 119 5.83 -4.63 14.99
CA ALA A 119 5.98 -4.34 16.42
C ALA A 119 6.16 -5.61 17.25
N MET A 120 5.40 -6.67 16.94
CA MET A 120 5.52 -7.98 17.58
C MET A 120 6.85 -8.65 17.25
N ALA A 121 7.28 -8.64 15.98
CA ALA A 121 8.56 -9.21 15.60
C ALA A 121 9.73 -8.43 16.24
N TYR A 122 9.62 -7.11 16.32
CA TYR A 122 10.61 -6.26 16.98
C TYR A 122 10.64 -6.48 18.49
N ALA A 123 9.49 -6.63 19.15
CA ALA A 123 9.41 -6.94 20.58
C ALA A 123 10.12 -8.26 20.93
N VAL A 124 10.07 -9.25 20.04
CA VAL A 124 10.67 -10.58 20.29
C VAL A 124 12.14 -10.62 19.88
N PHE A 125 12.53 -9.99 18.77
CA PHE A 125 13.84 -10.18 18.15
C PHE A 125 14.69 -8.90 18.07
N GLY A 126 14.19 -7.76 18.53
CA GLY A 126 14.79 -6.44 18.31
C GLY A 126 14.78 -6.06 16.82
N ALA A 127 15.79 -5.30 16.37
CA ALA A 127 15.92 -4.89 14.98
C ALA A 127 15.94 -6.04 13.93
N PRO A 128 16.52 -7.24 14.20
CA PRO A 128 16.31 -8.41 13.35
C PRO A 128 14.84 -8.81 13.12
N GLY A 129 13.92 -8.39 13.98
CA GLY A 129 12.48 -8.60 13.84
C GLY A 129 11.90 -8.05 12.53
N TYR A 130 12.47 -6.98 11.97
CA TYR A 130 12.04 -6.44 10.68
C TYR A 130 12.25 -7.45 9.53
N MET A 131 13.38 -8.16 9.52
CA MET A 131 13.66 -9.22 8.54
C MET A 131 12.62 -10.35 8.63
N ILE A 132 12.25 -10.73 9.85
CA ILE A 132 11.26 -11.78 10.10
C ILE A 132 9.88 -11.34 9.64
N ALA A 133 9.46 -10.13 9.99
CA ALA A 133 8.18 -9.56 9.58
C ALA A 133 8.08 -9.44 8.05
N ASP A 134 9.10 -8.93 7.39
CA ASP A 134 9.19 -8.85 5.93
C ASP A 134 8.97 -10.21 5.26
N THR A 135 9.69 -11.22 5.75
CA THR A 135 9.65 -12.57 5.20
C THR A 135 8.27 -13.18 5.36
N ILE A 136 7.68 -13.06 6.56
CA ILE A 136 6.34 -13.58 6.86
C ILE A 136 5.28 -12.86 6.03
N LEU A 137 5.33 -11.53 5.94
CA LEU A 137 4.34 -10.75 5.20
C LEU A 137 4.45 -10.99 3.69
N SER A 138 5.65 -11.12 3.14
CA SER A 138 5.87 -11.47 1.73
C SER A 138 5.32 -12.85 1.40
N TRP A 139 5.55 -13.83 2.29
CA TRP A 139 4.98 -15.17 2.17
C TRP A 139 3.45 -15.18 2.31
N CYS A 140 2.88 -14.42 3.25
CA CYS A 140 1.44 -14.27 3.41
C CYS A 140 0.80 -13.61 2.18
N SER A 141 1.44 -12.59 1.60
CA SER A 141 1.03 -11.95 0.35
C SER A 141 1.00 -12.94 -0.81
N PHE A 142 2.06 -13.76 -0.95
CA PHE A 142 2.10 -14.86 -1.90
C PHE A 142 0.91 -15.83 -1.72
N VAL A 143 0.65 -16.28 -0.48
CA VAL A 143 -0.45 -17.23 -0.20
C VAL A 143 -1.81 -16.59 -0.52
N ALA A 144 -2.04 -15.35 -0.10
CA ALA A 144 -3.30 -14.63 -0.34
C ALA A 144 -3.55 -14.44 -1.85
N ALA A 145 -2.52 -14.02 -2.61
CA ALA A 145 -2.58 -13.90 -4.06
C ALA A 145 -2.87 -15.25 -4.72
N ALA A 146 -2.23 -16.33 -4.26
CA ALA A 146 -2.40 -17.66 -4.86
C ALA A 146 -3.81 -18.19 -4.66
N MET A 147 -4.37 -17.99 -3.46
CA MET A 147 -5.77 -18.31 -3.17
C MET A 147 -6.73 -17.52 -4.07
N LEU A 148 -6.50 -16.20 -4.21
CA LEU A 148 -7.30 -15.33 -5.06
C LEU A 148 -7.27 -15.77 -6.53
N PHE A 149 -6.08 -15.95 -7.09
CA PHE A 149 -5.83 -16.35 -8.47
C PHE A 149 -6.39 -17.74 -8.79
N ARG A 150 -6.23 -18.68 -7.87
CA ARG A 150 -6.84 -20.01 -7.98
C ARG A 150 -8.36 -19.92 -8.00
N ARG A 151 -8.95 -19.06 -7.18
CA ARG A 151 -10.41 -18.82 -7.19
C ARG A 151 -10.89 -18.12 -8.46
N TRP A 152 -10.02 -17.36 -9.14
CA TRP A 152 -10.24 -16.88 -10.52
C TRP A 152 -10.07 -17.97 -11.59
N GLY A 153 -9.80 -19.19 -11.15
CA GLY A 153 -9.74 -20.41 -11.94
C GLY A 153 -8.38 -20.62 -12.62
N LEU A 154 -7.33 -19.90 -12.22
CA LEU A 154 -6.01 -20.21 -12.73
C LEU A 154 -5.62 -21.65 -12.38
N SER A 155 -4.83 -22.26 -13.26
CA SER A 155 -4.23 -23.56 -12.96
C SER A 155 -3.34 -23.45 -11.71
N PRO A 156 -3.12 -24.53 -10.95
CA PRO A 156 -2.26 -24.49 -9.77
C PRO A 156 -0.87 -23.89 -10.06
N LEU A 157 -0.27 -24.24 -11.21
CA LEU A 157 1.01 -23.69 -11.65
C LEU A 157 0.91 -22.19 -11.94
N SER A 158 -0.04 -21.77 -12.77
CA SER A 158 -0.17 -20.36 -13.15
C SER A 158 -0.48 -19.47 -11.95
N SER A 159 -1.26 -19.97 -10.97
CA SER A 159 -1.52 -19.23 -9.74
C SER A 159 -0.25 -19.05 -8.92
N VAL A 160 0.54 -20.11 -8.68
CA VAL A 160 1.76 -19.96 -7.87
C VAL A 160 2.83 -19.13 -8.59
N VAL A 161 2.95 -19.24 -9.92
CA VAL A 161 3.87 -18.41 -10.72
C VAL A 161 3.50 -16.93 -10.59
N LEU A 162 2.26 -16.56 -10.90
CA LEU A 162 1.84 -15.15 -10.83
C LEU A 162 1.90 -14.60 -9.40
N SER A 163 1.53 -15.41 -8.41
CA SER A 163 1.61 -15.01 -7.01
C SER A 163 3.03 -14.87 -6.50
N ALA A 164 3.97 -15.71 -6.94
CA ALA A 164 5.38 -15.54 -6.62
C ALA A 164 5.94 -14.29 -7.28
N GLY A 165 5.57 -14.01 -8.54
CA GLY A 165 5.93 -12.77 -9.22
C GLY A 165 5.43 -11.52 -8.48
N LEU A 166 4.24 -11.58 -7.89
CA LEU A 166 3.73 -10.50 -7.03
C LEU A 166 4.46 -10.43 -5.68
N GLY A 167 4.61 -11.56 -4.99
CA GLY A 167 5.23 -11.61 -3.66
C GLY A 167 6.72 -11.26 -3.65
N THR A 168 7.40 -11.39 -4.81
CA THR A 168 8.81 -10.99 -5.01
C THR A 168 8.96 -9.61 -5.63
N LEU A 169 7.86 -8.92 -5.95
CA LEU A 169 7.85 -7.70 -6.78
C LEU A 169 8.41 -7.87 -8.21
N GLY A 170 8.95 -9.04 -8.56
CA GLY A 170 9.54 -9.32 -9.87
C GLY A 170 8.56 -9.11 -11.02
N LEU A 171 7.26 -9.40 -10.84
CA LEU A 171 6.25 -9.11 -11.85
C LEU A 171 6.12 -7.60 -12.11
N GLN A 172 6.16 -6.78 -11.07
CA GLN A 172 6.11 -5.32 -11.22
C GLN A 172 7.37 -4.81 -11.93
N ALA A 173 8.55 -5.30 -11.55
CA ALA A 173 9.80 -4.96 -12.20
C ALA A 173 9.81 -5.30 -13.70
N VAL A 174 9.31 -6.49 -14.10
CA VAL A 174 9.14 -6.84 -15.53
C VAL A 174 8.24 -5.82 -16.22
N LEU A 175 7.08 -5.52 -15.63
CA LEU A 175 6.08 -4.67 -16.25
C LEU A 175 6.54 -3.22 -16.36
N GLN A 176 7.30 -2.72 -15.38
CA GLN A 176 7.94 -1.42 -15.44
C GLN A 176 8.98 -1.38 -16.57
N LYS A 177 9.83 -2.42 -16.71
CA LYS A 177 10.81 -2.51 -17.81
C LYS A 177 10.13 -2.56 -19.18
N VAL A 178 9.03 -3.32 -19.31
CA VAL A 178 8.22 -3.38 -20.53
C VAL A 178 7.57 -2.02 -20.82
N SER A 179 7.01 -1.36 -19.80
CA SER A 179 6.42 -0.03 -19.91
C SER A 179 7.44 0.98 -20.42
N VAL A 180 8.64 1.03 -19.84
CA VAL A 180 9.74 1.91 -20.28
C VAL A 180 10.16 1.61 -21.72
N ALA A 181 10.27 0.33 -22.10
CA ALA A 181 10.61 -0.05 -23.47
C ALA A 181 9.52 0.38 -24.47
N PHE A 182 8.25 0.24 -24.10
CA PHE A 182 7.11 0.66 -24.91
C PHE A 182 7.03 2.18 -25.05
N SER A 183 7.28 2.94 -23.97
CA SER A 183 7.39 4.40 -24.02
C SER A 183 8.46 4.86 -24.99
N LYS A 184 9.65 4.23 -24.96
CA LYS A 184 10.73 4.53 -25.90
C LYS A 184 10.33 4.22 -27.34
N LEU A 185 9.68 3.08 -27.59
CA LEU A 185 9.19 2.69 -28.91
C LEU A 185 8.17 3.71 -29.46
N ILE A 186 7.19 4.11 -28.65
CA ILE A 186 6.19 5.13 -29.00
C ILE A 186 6.89 6.47 -29.32
N GLY A 187 7.87 6.86 -28.49
CA GLY A 187 8.67 8.06 -28.70
C GLY A 187 9.41 8.07 -30.04
N LEU A 188 9.93 6.92 -30.49
CA LEU A 188 10.56 6.80 -31.82
C LEU A 188 9.59 7.10 -32.98
N PHE A 189 8.29 6.88 -32.79
CA PHE A 189 7.26 7.19 -33.79
C PHE A 189 6.73 8.63 -33.69
N GLY A 190 7.30 9.48 -32.82
CA GLY A 190 6.80 10.84 -32.60
C GLY A 190 5.43 10.90 -31.95
N LEU A 191 4.90 9.77 -31.47
CA LEU A 191 3.60 9.65 -30.81
C LEU A 191 3.74 9.99 -29.33
N GLY A 192 4.42 11.08 -28.99
CA GLY A 192 4.64 11.55 -27.63
C GLY A 192 3.34 12.07 -27.01
N ILE A 193 2.39 11.18 -26.73
CA ILE A 193 1.11 11.59 -26.17
C ILE A 193 1.23 11.62 -24.64
N ALA A 194 1.82 12.70 -24.13
CA ALA A 194 1.94 13.00 -22.70
C ALA A 194 0.59 12.98 -21.96
N GLU A 195 -0.51 13.22 -22.69
CA GLU A 195 -1.86 13.24 -22.13
C GLU A 195 -2.48 11.84 -21.88
N TRP A 196 -1.88 10.76 -22.41
CA TRP A 196 -2.54 9.45 -22.44
C TRP A 196 -2.00 8.45 -21.42
N ASP A 197 -0.77 8.65 -20.93
CA ASP A 197 -0.07 7.77 -19.99
C ASP A 197 -0.32 6.26 -20.22
N PHE A 198 -0.46 5.88 -21.50
CA PHE A 198 -0.77 4.51 -21.88
C PHE A 198 0.28 3.51 -21.38
N PRO A 199 1.59 3.84 -21.35
CA PRO A 199 2.60 2.98 -20.73
C PRO A 199 2.34 2.71 -19.24
N GLU A 200 1.73 3.65 -18.50
CA GLU A 200 1.38 3.42 -17.09
C GLU A 200 0.22 2.42 -16.93
N LEU A 201 -0.60 2.18 -17.96
CA LEU A 201 -1.63 1.14 -17.92
C LEU A 201 -1.04 -0.27 -17.83
N ILE A 202 0.17 -0.46 -18.35
CA ILE A 202 0.91 -1.73 -18.29
C ILE A 202 1.61 -1.86 -16.94
N ASN A 203 1.91 -0.74 -16.27
CA ASN A 203 2.50 -0.74 -14.95
C ASN A 203 1.44 -1.18 -13.92
N LEU A 204 1.40 -2.48 -13.63
CA LEU A 204 0.50 -3.03 -12.62
C LEU A 204 1.01 -2.61 -11.24
N SER A 205 0.47 -1.52 -10.69
CA SER A 205 0.77 -1.01 -9.35
C SER A 205 0.09 -1.88 -8.27
N ILE A 206 0.52 -3.14 -8.15
CA ILE A 206 0.11 -4.09 -7.10
C ILE A 206 1.28 -4.30 -6.15
N GLY A 207 1.19 -3.73 -4.95
CA GLY A 207 2.30 -3.69 -4.00
C GLY A 207 2.99 -2.32 -3.91
N GLY A 208 2.44 -1.32 -4.60
CA GLY A 208 2.90 0.06 -4.53
C GLY A 208 2.49 0.80 -3.26
N LYS A 209 1.57 0.28 -2.42
CA LYS A 209 1.11 1.04 -1.24
C LYS A 209 2.25 1.23 -0.24
N ARG A 210 2.30 2.43 0.34
CA ARG A 210 3.45 2.89 1.14
C ARG A 210 3.58 2.19 2.51
N LEU A 211 2.50 1.67 3.11
CA LEU A 211 2.49 1.49 4.58
C LEU A 211 1.72 0.27 5.13
N PRO A 212 2.34 -0.50 6.06
CA PRO A 212 3.78 -0.81 6.12
C PRO A 212 4.15 -1.75 4.98
N ARG A 213 5.26 -1.45 4.32
CA ARG A 213 5.83 -2.37 3.32
C ARG A 213 6.62 -3.50 3.99
N PRO A 214 6.48 -4.76 3.51
CA PRO A 214 5.70 -5.12 2.35
C PRO A 214 4.25 -5.53 2.76
N PHE A 215 3.26 -4.94 2.09
CA PHE A 215 1.97 -5.56 1.77
C PHE A 215 0.96 -5.86 2.89
N ALA A 216 1.11 -5.40 4.14
CA ALA A 216 0.14 -5.76 5.19
C ALA A 216 -1.30 -5.40 4.77
N THR A 217 -1.48 -4.19 4.25
CA THR A 217 -2.75 -3.68 3.73
C THR A 217 -3.23 -4.45 2.48
N GLU A 218 -2.33 -4.79 1.57
CA GLU A 218 -2.64 -5.56 0.36
C GLU A 218 -3.05 -7.00 0.65
N ILE A 219 -2.48 -7.66 1.67
CA ILE A 219 -2.89 -8.99 2.11
C ILE A 219 -4.38 -8.96 2.47
N PHE A 220 -4.81 -7.97 3.25
CA PHE A 220 -6.22 -7.82 3.62
C PHE A 220 -7.10 -7.57 2.38
N LEU A 221 -6.67 -6.68 1.49
CA LEU A 221 -7.37 -6.41 0.22
C LEU A 221 -7.53 -7.70 -0.61
N MET A 222 -6.47 -8.47 -0.80
CA MET A 222 -6.49 -9.71 -1.59
C MET A 222 -7.40 -10.77 -0.95
N LEU A 223 -7.37 -10.90 0.38
CA LEU A 223 -8.25 -11.82 1.11
C LEU A 223 -9.71 -11.41 1.02
N ILE A 224 -10.03 -10.11 1.11
CA ILE A 224 -11.39 -9.59 0.91
C ILE A 224 -11.86 -9.87 -0.52
N LEU A 225 -11.04 -9.57 -1.53
CA LEU A 225 -11.34 -9.90 -2.92
C LEU A 225 -11.55 -11.41 -3.09
N TYR A 226 -10.77 -12.25 -2.44
CA TYR A 226 -10.96 -13.71 -2.47
C TYR A 226 -12.34 -14.09 -1.92
N PHE A 227 -12.74 -13.54 -0.77
CA PHE A 227 -14.06 -13.81 -0.18
C PHE A 227 -15.20 -13.28 -1.06
N PHE A 228 -15.04 -12.10 -1.66
CA PHE A 228 -16.04 -11.53 -2.57
C PHE A 228 -16.18 -12.34 -3.85
N VAL A 229 -15.08 -12.78 -4.44
CA VAL A 229 -15.09 -13.66 -5.62
C VAL A 229 -15.73 -15.00 -5.30
N ARG A 230 -15.36 -15.57 -4.14
CA ARG A 230 -15.97 -16.80 -3.65
C ARG A 230 -17.48 -16.64 -3.46
N GLN A 231 -17.93 -15.55 -2.85
CA GLN A 231 -19.35 -15.25 -2.67
C GLN A 231 -20.06 -14.88 -4.00
N TRP A 232 -19.34 -14.31 -4.96
CA TRP A 232 -19.84 -14.06 -6.30
C TRP A 232 -20.05 -15.37 -7.08
N GLN A 233 -19.24 -16.39 -6.81
CA GLN A 233 -19.41 -17.71 -7.41
C GLN A 233 -20.46 -18.53 -6.66
N ASP A 234 -20.40 -18.51 -5.32
CA ASP A 234 -21.30 -19.21 -4.41
C ASP A 234 -22.61 -18.43 -4.26
N ARG A 235 -23.65 -18.86 -4.97
CA ARG A 235 -24.96 -18.22 -4.95
C ARG A 235 -25.73 -18.45 -3.64
N ARG A 236 -25.18 -19.19 -2.68
CA ARG A 236 -25.83 -19.48 -1.39
C ARG A 236 -25.81 -18.25 -0.48
N ALA A 237 -26.77 -18.21 0.44
CA ALA A 237 -26.82 -17.16 1.46
C ALA A 237 -25.53 -17.17 2.30
N PRO A 238 -24.87 -16.00 2.47
CA PRO A 238 -23.64 -15.92 3.23
C PRO A 238 -23.88 -16.16 4.72
N THR A 239 -22.91 -16.76 5.39
CA THR A 239 -23.02 -17.13 6.82
C THR A 239 -22.47 -16.03 7.73
N ILE A 240 -22.83 -16.09 9.01
CA ILE A 240 -22.27 -15.20 10.04
C ILE A 240 -20.74 -15.29 10.15
N LYS A 241 -20.16 -16.50 9.99
CA LYS A 241 -18.71 -16.71 10.02
C LYS A 241 -18.01 -16.00 8.86
N ARG A 242 -18.60 -16.02 7.65
CA ARG A 242 -18.08 -15.26 6.50
C ARG A 242 -18.21 -13.76 6.73
N GLY A 243 -19.32 -13.33 7.31
CA GLY A 243 -19.53 -11.94 7.75
C GLY A 243 -18.42 -11.50 8.68
N LEU A 244 -18.18 -12.25 9.76
CA LEU A 244 -17.15 -11.97 10.75
C LEU A 244 -15.76 -11.86 10.12
N ALA A 245 -15.36 -12.82 9.26
CA ALA A 245 -14.07 -12.79 8.60
C ALA A 245 -13.90 -11.55 7.69
N VAL A 246 -14.91 -11.24 6.87
CA VAL A 246 -14.88 -10.03 6.02
C VAL A 246 -14.87 -8.76 6.87
N GLY A 247 -15.65 -8.72 7.96
CA GLY A 247 -15.68 -7.60 8.88
C GLY A 247 -14.33 -7.32 9.54
N VAL A 248 -13.66 -8.35 10.04
CA VAL A 248 -12.30 -8.23 10.59
C VAL A 248 -11.33 -7.68 9.55
N LEU A 249 -11.33 -8.26 8.34
CA LEU A 249 -10.44 -7.79 7.27
C LEU A 249 -10.74 -6.34 6.85
N MET A 250 -12.02 -5.95 6.81
CA MET A 250 -12.44 -4.58 6.49
C MET A 250 -12.04 -3.60 7.60
N GLY A 251 -12.16 -3.98 8.87
CA GLY A 251 -11.70 -3.18 10.00
C GLY A 251 -10.18 -2.98 10.02
N LEU A 252 -9.42 -4.00 9.60
CA LEU A 252 -7.97 -3.91 9.38
C LEU A 252 -7.63 -3.03 8.17
N LEU A 253 -8.33 -3.21 7.06
CA LEU A 253 -8.13 -2.44 5.84
C LEU A 253 -8.46 -0.95 6.04
N MET A 254 -9.49 -0.62 6.81
CA MET A 254 -9.87 0.75 7.14
C MET A 254 -8.72 1.52 7.79
N GLN A 255 -7.91 0.83 8.60
CA GLN A 255 -6.72 1.40 9.22
C GLN A 255 -5.52 1.44 8.27
N GLY A 256 -5.48 0.66 7.19
CA GLY A 256 -4.37 0.71 6.25
C GLY A 256 -4.58 1.73 5.14
N ASP A 257 -5.77 1.70 4.55
CA ASP A 257 -6.12 2.44 3.36
C ASP A 257 -7.63 2.69 3.31
N PRO A 258 -8.09 3.89 3.73
CA PRO A 258 -9.51 4.21 3.79
C PRO A 258 -10.17 4.23 2.40
N TYR A 259 -9.42 4.52 1.33
CA TYR A 259 -9.93 4.51 -0.03
C TYR A 259 -10.22 3.10 -0.51
N SER A 260 -9.32 2.15 -0.22
CA SER A 260 -9.57 0.73 -0.52
C SER A 260 -10.70 0.16 0.32
N PHE A 261 -10.83 0.58 1.58
CA PHE A 261 -11.98 0.23 2.41
C PHE A 261 -13.29 0.70 1.77
N ALA A 262 -13.38 1.95 1.32
CA ALA A 262 -14.57 2.48 0.64
C ALA A 262 -14.87 1.71 -0.66
N ALA A 263 -13.86 1.48 -1.50
CA ALA A 263 -14.00 0.72 -2.75
C ALA A 263 -14.52 -0.71 -2.51
N LEU A 264 -13.94 -1.44 -1.57
CA LEU A 264 -14.38 -2.79 -1.22
C LEU A 264 -15.72 -2.80 -0.49
N GLY A 265 -16.06 -1.76 0.27
CA GLY A 265 -17.38 -1.60 0.88
C GLY A 265 -18.46 -1.55 -0.18
N LEU A 266 -18.29 -0.68 -1.19
CA LEU A 266 -19.19 -0.58 -2.34
C LEU A 266 -19.26 -1.90 -3.13
N LEU A 267 -18.11 -2.53 -3.40
CA LEU A 267 -18.07 -3.82 -4.09
C LEU A 267 -18.80 -4.91 -3.30
N GLY A 268 -18.63 -4.93 -1.98
CA GLY A 268 -19.32 -5.83 -1.05
C GLY A 268 -20.84 -5.67 -1.15
N LEU A 269 -21.34 -4.44 -1.20
CA LEU A 269 -22.78 -4.18 -1.41
C LEU A 269 -23.29 -4.75 -2.74
N ILE A 270 -22.52 -4.60 -3.84
CA ILE A 270 -22.88 -5.19 -5.15
C ILE A 270 -22.88 -6.73 -5.08
N VAL A 271 -21.88 -7.33 -4.43
CA VAL A 271 -21.78 -8.80 -4.24
C VAL A 271 -22.98 -9.31 -3.43
N LEU A 272 -23.38 -8.60 -2.37
CA LEU A 272 -24.54 -8.94 -1.55
C LEU A 272 -25.84 -8.77 -2.32
N ALA A 273 -26.04 -7.66 -3.04
CA ALA A 273 -27.23 -7.41 -3.84
C ALA A 273 -27.42 -8.49 -4.92
N ARG A 274 -26.34 -8.90 -5.59
CA ARG A 274 -26.37 -10.04 -6.53
C ARG A 274 -26.70 -11.35 -5.82
N THR A 275 -26.15 -11.60 -4.64
CA THR A 275 -26.48 -12.82 -3.89
C THR A 275 -27.96 -12.83 -3.48
N MET A 276 -28.46 -11.68 -3.02
CA MET A 276 -29.86 -11.48 -2.66
C MET A 276 -30.79 -11.72 -3.85
N SER A 277 -30.45 -11.25 -5.05
CA SER A 277 -31.29 -11.50 -6.24
C SER A 277 -31.43 -13.00 -6.56
N PHE A 278 -30.40 -13.81 -6.29
CA PHE A 278 -30.50 -15.28 -6.38
C PHE A 278 -31.25 -15.93 -5.21
N GLN A 279 -31.32 -15.26 -4.05
CA GLN A 279 -31.97 -15.73 -2.82
C GLN A 279 -33.36 -15.11 -2.61
N LYS A 280 -34.04 -14.70 -3.69
CA LYS A 280 -35.37 -14.05 -3.64
C LYS A 280 -35.41 -12.81 -2.73
N TRP A 281 -34.35 -12.01 -2.78
CA TRP A 281 -34.17 -10.79 -2.00
C TRP A 281 -34.21 -10.94 -0.48
N LYS A 282 -33.95 -12.16 0.04
CA LYS A 282 -33.77 -12.36 1.48
C LYS A 282 -32.54 -11.59 1.98
N VAL A 283 -32.76 -10.68 2.92
CA VAL A 283 -31.69 -9.88 3.53
C VAL A 283 -30.71 -10.80 4.28
N PRO A 284 -29.40 -10.75 3.99
CA PRO A 284 -28.40 -11.61 4.61
C PRO A 284 -27.98 -11.07 5.99
N TRP A 285 -28.95 -10.86 6.90
CA TRP A 285 -28.73 -10.23 8.20
C TRP A 285 -27.63 -10.91 9.03
N ARG A 286 -27.50 -12.24 8.93
CA ARG A 286 -26.45 -13.01 9.63
C ARG A 286 -25.05 -12.59 9.17
N PHE A 287 -24.86 -12.38 7.87
CA PHE A 287 -23.60 -11.88 7.33
C PHE A 287 -23.36 -10.44 7.79
N GLY A 288 -24.38 -9.57 7.72
CA GLY A 288 -24.28 -8.18 8.19
C GLY A 288 -23.91 -8.07 9.66
N ALA A 289 -24.57 -8.85 10.54
CA ALA A 289 -24.26 -8.91 11.96
C ALA A 289 -22.83 -9.40 12.22
N GLY A 290 -22.41 -10.48 11.53
CA GLY A 290 -21.03 -10.95 11.61
C GLY A 290 -20.03 -9.88 11.18
N ALA A 291 -20.28 -9.22 10.05
CA ALA A 291 -19.40 -8.16 9.53
C ALA A 291 -19.31 -6.98 10.49
N LEU A 292 -20.43 -6.53 11.07
CA LEU A 292 -20.44 -5.47 12.07
C LEU A 292 -19.63 -5.86 13.30
N ILE A 293 -19.83 -7.07 13.85
CA ILE A 293 -19.03 -7.58 14.98
C ILE A 293 -17.54 -7.58 14.61
N GLY A 294 -17.18 -8.08 13.43
CA GLY A 294 -15.78 -8.14 12.99
C GLY A 294 -15.12 -6.77 12.84
N VAL A 295 -15.82 -5.81 12.22
CA VAL A 295 -15.32 -4.43 12.09
C VAL A 295 -15.19 -3.80 13.47
N THR A 296 -16.17 -3.93 14.36
CA THR A 296 -16.10 -3.35 15.70
C THR A 296 -14.97 -3.96 16.54
N LEU A 297 -14.76 -5.28 16.48
CA LEU A 297 -13.74 -5.99 17.27
C LEU A 297 -12.31 -5.52 16.98
N VAL A 298 -12.02 -5.13 15.73
CA VAL A 298 -10.65 -4.77 15.31
C VAL A 298 -10.53 -3.29 14.95
N GLY A 299 -11.64 -2.64 14.60
CA GLY A 299 -11.72 -1.23 14.23
C GLY A 299 -12.05 -0.28 15.39
N TRP A 300 -12.39 -0.77 16.59
CA TRP A 300 -12.70 0.12 17.72
C TRP A 300 -11.53 1.05 18.09
N TYR A 301 -10.27 0.59 17.97
CA TYR A 301 -9.10 1.41 18.25
C TYR A 301 -9.03 2.63 17.33
N PHE A 302 -9.36 2.45 16.04
CA PHE A 302 -9.45 3.56 15.09
C PHE A 302 -10.53 4.58 15.49
N VAL A 303 -11.65 4.13 16.05
CA VAL A 303 -12.70 5.03 16.56
C VAL A 303 -12.19 5.81 17.78
N VAL A 304 -11.51 5.15 18.71
CA VAL A 304 -10.89 5.81 19.88
C VAL A 304 -9.85 6.83 19.44
N GLN A 305 -9.02 6.47 18.48
CA GLN A 305 -8.05 7.35 17.85
C GLN A 305 -8.71 8.56 17.20
N LEU A 306 -9.71 8.36 16.36
CA LEU A 306 -10.43 9.45 15.69
C LEU A 306 -11.09 10.42 16.68
N LEU A 307 -11.58 9.91 17.82
CA LEU A 307 -12.24 10.72 18.85
C LEU A 307 -11.26 11.41 19.81
N GLY A 308 -10.06 10.84 20.00
CA GLY A 308 -9.07 11.33 20.97
C GLY A 308 -7.85 12.03 20.37
N GLN A 309 -7.67 12.00 19.06
CA GLN A 309 -6.56 12.65 18.36
C GLN A 309 -6.74 14.18 18.36
N ASN A 310 -5.63 14.91 18.53
CA ASN A 310 -5.59 16.35 18.36
C ASN A 310 -6.04 16.74 16.93
N SER A 311 -6.95 17.71 16.80
CA SER A 311 -7.47 18.16 15.50
C SER A 311 -6.37 18.62 14.55
N ASP A 312 -5.28 19.20 15.07
CA ASP A 312 -4.14 19.67 14.28
C ASP A 312 -3.41 18.50 13.64
N SER A 313 -3.24 17.40 14.38
CA SER A 313 -2.61 16.18 13.88
C SER A 313 -3.35 15.63 12.64
N ALA A 314 -4.69 15.66 12.64
CA ALA A 314 -5.48 15.26 11.47
C ALA A 314 -5.18 16.13 10.23
N VAL A 315 -5.06 17.45 10.41
CA VAL A 315 -4.70 18.38 9.33
C VAL A 315 -3.28 18.10 8.82
N ARG A 316 -2.30 17.87 9.71
CA ARG A 316 -0.93 17.51 9.34
C ARG A 316 -0.85 16.20 8.53
N PHE A 317 -1.76 15.26 8.79
CA PHE A 317 -1.92 14.03 7.99
C PHE A 317 -2.64 14.23 6.65
N GLY A 318 -3.12 15.44 6.36
CA GLY A 318 -3.76 15.79 5.10
C GLY A 318 -5.23 15.48 5.06
N LEU A 319 -5.90 15.48 6.22
CA LEU A 319 -7.35 15.65 6.31
C LEU A 319 -7.71 17.12 6.10
N ALA A 320 -7.93 17.48 4.84
CA ALA A 320 -8.33 18.81 4.43
C ALA A 320 -9.85 18.88 4.19
N PRO A 321 -10.52 19.99 4.57
CA PRO A 321 -11.88 20.23 4.11
C PRO A 321 -11.91 20.31 2.58
N TYR A 322 -12.84 19.59 1.96
CA TYR A 322 -12.97 19.55 0.50
C TYR A 322 -14.39 19.99 0.10
N PRO A 323 -14.56 21.08 -0.67
CA PRO A 323 -15.88 21.58 -1.02
C PRO A 323 -16.70 20.53 -1.76
N ARG A 324 -17.93 20.25 -1.29
CA ARG A 324 -18.82 19.27 -1.93
C ARG A 324 -19.14 19.63 -3.39
N SER A 325 -19.15 20.93 -3.72
CA SER A 325 -19.29 21.44 -5.08
C SER A 325 -18.20 20.95 -6.03
N ASN A 326 -17.02 20.58 -5.50
CA ASN A 326 -15.85 20.18 -6.27
C ASN A 326 -15.72 18.64 -6.40
N ILE A 327 -16.69 17.87 -5.90
CA ILE A 327 -16.66 16.39 -5.93
C ILE A 327 -16.95 15.82 -7.33
N LEU A 328 -17.94 16.38 -8.03
CA LEU A 328 -18.35 15.91 -9.36
C LEU A 328 -17.35 16.23 -10.49
N PRO A 329 -16.64 17.38 -10.50
CA PRO A 329 -15.62 17.67 -11.50
C PRO A 329 -14.21 17.20 -11.10
N LEU A 330 -14.05 16.06 -10.40
CA LEU A 330 -12.72 15.44 -10.21
C LEU A 330 -12.17 15.09 -11.62
N PRO A 331 -11.13 15.79 -12.09
CA PRO A 331 -10.74 15.74 -13.50
C PRO A 331 -9.93 14.50 -13.85
N HIS A 332 -9.71 14.37 -15.17
CA HIS A 332 -8.97 13.36 -15.94
C HIS A 332 -9.86 12.39 -16.73
N TYR A 333 -9.51 12.24 -18.02
CA TYR A 333 -10.06 11.28 -18.96
C TYR A 333 -9.49 9.86 -18.75
N GLY A 334 -8.38 9.71 -18.02
CA GLY A 334 -7.73 8.42 -17.74
C GLY A 334 -8.66 7.37 -17.11
N PRO A 335 -9.45 7.69 -16.07
CA PRO A 335 -10.45 6.79 -15.52
C PRO A 335 -11.55 6.41 -16.51
N TRP A 336 -12.01 7.36 -17.33
CA TRP A 336 -13.02 7.13 -18.36
C TRP A 336 -12.49 6.25 -19.49
N LEU A 337 -11.24 6.47 -19.92
CA LEU A 337 -10.55 5.64 -20.91
C LEU A 337 -10.30 4.23 -20.37
N ARG A 338 -9.90 4.08 -19.11
CA ARG A 338 -9.74 2.77 -18.46
C ARG A 338 -11.08 2.05 -18.31
N LEU A 339 -12.13 2.77 -17.92
CA LEU A 339 -13.49 2.23 -17.83
C LEU A 339 -14.02 1.88 -19.22
N TRP A 340 -13.74 2.70 -20.24
CA TRP A 340 -14.02 2.41 -21.65
C TRP A 340 -13.26 1.18 -22.13
N LEU A 341 -11.97 1.06 -21.84
CA LEU A 341 -11.14 -0.07 -22.24
C LEU A 341 -11.63 -1.35 -21.59
N ILE A 342 -11.94 -1.32 -20.29
CA ILE A 342 -12.58 -2.44 -19.58
C ILE A 342 -13.95 -2.75 -20.18
N THR A 343 -14.76 -1.75 -20.49
CA THR A 343 -16.08 -1.92 -21.12
C THR A 343 -15.94 -2.53 -22.51
N CYS A 344 -14.97 -2.08 -23.31
CA CYS A 344 -14.60 -2.66 -24.59
C CYS A 344 -14.15 -4.11 -24.42
N PHE A 345 -13.31 -4.43 -23.43
CA PHE A 345 -12.96 -5.82 -23.11
C PHE A 345 -14.18 -6.66 -22.77
N VAL A 346 -15.09 -6.14 -21.93
CA VAL A 346 -16.35 -6.81 -21.57
C VAL A 346 -17.20 -7.03 -22.82
N ILE A 347 -17.33 -6.02 -23.68
CA ILE A 347 -18.07 -6.09 -24.95
C ILE A 347 -17.43 -7.10 -25.90
N VAL A 348 -16.11 -7.06 -26.10
CA VAL A 348 -15.36 -8.01 -26.95
C VAL A 348 -15.57 -9.43 -26.45
N ILE A 349 -15.45 -9.67 -25.13
CA ILE A 349 -15.75 -10.98 -24.54
C ILE A 349 -17.20 -11.35 -24.84
N ARG A 350 -18.17 -10.44 -24.67
CA ARG A 350 -19.58 -10.68 -24.98
C ARG A 350 -19.86 -10.96 -26.46
N VAL A 351 -19.19 -10.25 -27.36
CA VAL A 351 -19.32 -10.42 -28.81
C VAL A 351 -18.72 -11.74 -29.25
N LEU A 352 -17.55 -12.11 -28.73
CA LEU A 352 -16.94 -13.43 -28.96
C LEU A 352 -17.84 -14.55 -28.41
N VAL A 353 -18.45 -14.34 -27.23
CA VAL A 353 -19.45 -15.23 -26.64
C VAL A 353 -20.67 -15.38 -27.56
N HIS A 354 -21.22 -14.26 -28.04
CA HIS A 354 -22.45 -14.22 -28.83
C HIS A 354 -22.26 -14.75 -30.25
N ARG A 355 -21.18 -14.35 -30.95
CA ARG A 355 -20.80 -14.90 -32.26
C ARG A 355 -20.61 -16.41 -32.22
N ARG A 356 -20.17 -16.97 -31.08
CA ARG A 356 -20.11 -18.43 -30.89
C ARG A 356 -21.45 -19.08 -30.61
N GLN A 357 -22.37 -18.39 -29.94
CA GLN A 357 -23.77 -18.85 -29.84
C GLN A 357 -24.47 -18.88 -31.20
N MET A 358 -24.08 -17.98 -32.11
CA MET A 358 -24.64 -17.80 -33.44
C MET A 358 -23.87 -18.52 -34.56
N GLY A 359 -22.65 -19.01 -34.27
CA GLY A 359 -21.88 -19.84 -35.19
C GLY A 359 -22.70 -21.07 -35.61
N PRO A 360 -22.44 -21.65 -36.80
CA PRO A 360 -23.34 -22.59 -37.46
C PRO A 360 -23.82 -23.60 -36.42
N LYS A 361 -25.14 -23.61 -36.19
CA LYS A 361 -25.81 -24.60 -35.33
C LYS A 361 -25.09 -25.91 -35.60
N PRO A 362 -24.42 -26.53 -34.62
CA PRO A 362 -23.93 -27.88 -34.84
C PRO A 362 -25.16 -28.67 -35.23
N SER A 363 -25.25 -29.01 -36.50
CA SER A 363 -26.33 -29.78 -37.09
C SER A 363 -26.37 -31.19 -36.51
N GLY A 364 -25.43 -31.55 -35.64
CA GLY A 364 -25.55 -32.64 -34.68
C GLY A 364 -25.83 -32.10 -33.28
N VAL A 365 -27.06 -32.28 -32.81
CA VAL A 365 -27.26 -32.59 -31.39
C VAL A 365 -26.37 -33.82 -31.13
N ILE A 366 -25.26 -33.65 -30.41
CA ILE A 366 -24.47 -34.79 -29.96
C ILE A 366 -25.31 -35.48 -28.88
N SER A 367 -26.24 -36.31 -29.32
CA SER A 367 -26.99 -37.23 -28.48
C SER A 367 -26.06 -38.40 -28.16
N HIS A 368 -25.25 -38.26 -27.11
CA HIS A 368 -24.66 -39.44 -26.52
C HIS A 368 -25.80 -40.23 -25.84
N ARG A 369 -26.12 -41.39 -26.41
CA ARG A 369 -26.78 -42.45 -25.66
C ARG A 369 -25.78 -42.94 -24.63
N ASP A 370 -26.11 -42.83 -23.37
CA ASP A 370 -25.37 -43.56 -22.34
C ASP A 370 -25.59 -45.08 -22.52
N SER A 371 -24.89 -45.89 -21.74
CA SER A 371 -25.02 -47.36 -21.76
C SER A 371 -26.43 -47.87 -21.40
N SER A 372 -27.33 -46.99 -20.93
CA SER A 372 -28.74 -47.31 -20.66
C SER A 372 -29.69 -46.93 -21.81
N GLY A 373 -29.16 -46.37 -22.91
CA GLY A 373 -29.96 -45.92 -24.06
C GLY A 373 -30.62 -44.56 -23.85
N THR A 374 -30.34 -43.88 -22.74
CA THR A 374 -30.91 -42.58 -22.39
C THR A 374 -30.15 -41.49 -23.13
N VAL A 375 -30.87 -40.67 -23.90
CA VAL A 375 -30.29 -39.52 -24.60
C VAL A 375 -30.10 -38.40 -23.59
N VAL A 376 -28.87 -38.21 -23.12
CA VAL A 376 -28.54 -37.08 -22.25
C VAL A 376 -28.28 -35.86 -23.13
N THR A 377 -29.24 -34.94 -23.19
CA THR A 377 -29.06 -33.62 -23.79
C THR A 377 -28.21 -32.75 -22.86
N GLY A 378 -26.89 -32.94 -22.94
CA GLY A 378 -25.93 -32.11 -22.21
C GLY A 378 -26.01 -30.67 -22.70
N VAL A 379 -26.25 -29.73 -21.79
CA VAL A 379 -25.97 -28.31 -22.05
C VAL A 379 -24.50 -28.23 -22.49
N PRO A 380 -24.19 -27.67 -23.67
CA PRO A 380 -22.82 -27.70 -24.17
C PRO A 380 -21.87 -27.06 -23.16
N ALA A 381 -20.80 -27.76 -22.80
CA ALA A 381 -19.83 -27.33 -21.78
C ALA A 381 -19.33 -25.88 -22.01
N TRP A 382 -19.30 -25.43 -23.27
CA TRP A 382 -18.95 -24.07 -23.64
C TRP A 382 -19.91 -23.00 -23.10
N THR A 383 -21.23 -23.26 -23.03
CA THR A 383 -22.20 -22.27 -22.52
C THR A 383 -22.00 -21.97 -21.03
N ALA A 384 -21.62 -22.98 -20.24
CA ALA A 384 -21.29 -22.84 -18.83
C ALA A 384 -20.02 -21.97 -18.67
N ILE A 385 -18.99 -22.24 -19.47
CA ILE A 385 -17.73 -21.49 -19.46
C ILE A 385 -17.97 -20.01 -19.83
N LEU A 386 -18.77 -19.75 -20.87
CA LEU A 386 -19.07 -18.37 -21.29
C LEU A 386 -19.85 -17.60 -20.22
N ARG A 387 -20.82 -18.22 -19.54
CA ARG A 387 -21.52 -17.59 -18.40
C ARG A 387 -20.57 -17.22 -17.26
N VAL A 388 -19.63 -18.11 -16.93
CA VAL A 388 -18.61 -17.85 -15.90
C VAL A 388 -17.70 -16.69 -16.31
N ASN A 389 -17.27 -16.64 -17.57
CA ASN A 389 -16.39 -15.58 -18.07
C ASN A 389 -17.10 -14.21 -18.08
N THR A 390 -18.34 -14.14 -18.55
CA THR A 390 -19.15 -12.91 -18.50
C THR A 390 -19.37 -12.46 -17.07
N SER A 391 -19.68 -13.38 -16.15
CA SER A 391 -19.89 -13.05 -14.72
C SER A 391 -18.65 -12.46 -14.06
N LEU A 392 -17.45 -12.91 -14.44
CA LEU A 392 -16.20 -12.38 -13.88
C LEU A 392 -15.80 -11.05 -14.53
N ALA A 393 -16.06 -10.87 -15.82
CA ALA A 393 -15.86 -9.59 -16.50
C ALA A 393 -16.74 -8.50 -15.86
N PHE A 394 -18.00 -8.82 -15.52
CA PHE A 394 -18.86 -7.92 -14.74
C PHE A 394 -18.33 -7.66 -13.33
N PHE A 395 -17.71 -8.65 -12.68
CA PHE A 395 -17.07 -8.45 -11.38
C PHE A 395 -15.89 -7.47 -11.48
N ALA A 396 -15.03 -7.61 -12.50
CA ALA A 396 -13.91 -6.70 -12.73
C ALA A 396 -14.38 -5.27 -13.05
N LEU A 397 -15.44 -5.13 -13.87
CA LEU A 397 -16.07 -3.83 -14.13
C LEU A 397 -16.63 -3.21 -12.84
N ALA A 398 -17.40 -3.97 -12.07
CA ALA A 398 -17.95 -3.51 -10.80
C ALA A 398 -16.87 -3.07 -9.82
N MET A 399 -15.79 -3.85 -9.69
CA MET A 399 -14.65 -3.52 -8.85
C MET A 399 -14.01 -2.18 -9.22
N VAL A 400 -13.82 -1.94 -10.52
CA VAL A 400 -13.25 -0.67 -11.01
C VAL A 400 -14.22 0.49 -10.85
N THR A 401 -15.51 0.30 -11.11
CA THR A 401 -16.53 1.32 -10.85
C THR A 401 -16.58 1.69 -9.37
N CYS A 402 -16.52 0.69 -8.48
CA CYS A 402 -16.46 0.93 -7.03
C CYS A 402 -15.18 1.67 -6.61
N ALA A 403 -14.03 1.30 -7.18
CA ALA A 403 -12.80 2.05 -6.95
C ALA A 403 -12.95 3.51 -7.39
N TRP A 404 -13.53 3.76 -8.56
CA TRP A 404 -13.78 5.12 -9.07
C TRP A 404 -14.72 5.94 -8.17
N LEU A 405 -15.77 5.30 -7.65
CA LEU A 405 -16.74 5.93 -6.76
C LEU A 405 -16.23 6.08 -5.31
N ALA A 406 -15.15 5.40 -4.94
CA ALA A 406 -14.67 5.37 -3.56
C ALA A 406 -14.33 6.76 -3.03
N GLN A 407 -13.58 7.55 -3.80
CA GLN A 407 -13.23 8.92 -3.41
C GLN A 407 -14.45 9.83 -3.33
N PRO A 408 -15.33 9.96 -4.35
CA PRO A 408 -16.55 10.76 -4.24
C PRO A 408 -17.42 10.38 -3.05
N VAL A 409 -17.61 9.09 -2.81
CA VAL A 409 -18.40 8.59 -1.67
C VAL A 409 -17.74 8.98 -0.35
N GLN A 410 -16.42 8.80 -0.22
CA GLN A 410 -15.69 9.19 0.98
C GLN A 410 -15.77 10.71 1.22
N LEU A 411 -15.53 11.53 0.20
CA LEU A 411 -15.62 12.98 0.29
C LEU A 411 -17.04 13.45 0.65
N LEU A 412 -18.07 12.80 0.09
CA LEU A 412 -19.46 13.10 0.40
C LEU A 412 -19.80 12.79 1.87
N LEU A 413 -19.40 11.60 2.34
CA LEU A 413 -19.67 11.11 3.69
C LEU A 413 -18.89 11.89 4.77
N LEU A 414 -17.61 12.16 4.53
CA LEU A 414 -16.73 12.77 5.52
C LEU A 414 -16.68 14.30 5.43
N GLY A 415 -17.02 14.90 4.28
CA GLY A 415 -16.82 16.33 4.02
C GLY A 415 -15.35 16.78 4.00
N LYS A 416 -14.42 15.82 4.10
CA LYS A 416 -12.97 16.01 4.15
C LYS A 416 -12.30 15.00 3.22
N GLY A 417 -11.24 15.41 2.54
CA GLY A 417 -10.35 14.51 1.81
C GLY A 417 -9.12 14.20 2.65
N ALA A 418 -8.76 12.92 2.76
CA ALA A 418 -7.59 12.48 3.51
C ALA A 418 -6.51 12.01 2.53
N GLN A 419 -5.40 12.73 2.38
CA GLN A 419 -4.30 12.33 1.49
C GLN A 419 -4.80 11.99 0.08
N ILE A 420 -5.51 12.93 -0.54
CA ILE A 420 -6.21 12.71 -1.82
C ILE A 420 -5.30 12.09 -2.90
N TYR A 421 -4.01 12.43 -2.91
CA TYR A 421 -3.04 11.84 -3.82
C TYR A 421 -2.87 10.31 -3.66
N HIS A 422 -3.08 9.73 -2.46
CA HIS A 422 -3.04 8.28 -2.23
C HIS A 422 -4.11 7.53 -3.03
N TYR A 423 -5.25 8.17 -3.27
CA TYR A 423 -6.29 7.57 -4.09
C TYR A 423 -5.82 7.38 -5.54
N PHE A 424 -5.27 8.42 -6.16
CA PHE A 424 -4.81 8.40 -7.56
C PHE A 424 -3.51 7.62 -7.75
N LEU A 425 -2.55 7.75 -6.83
CA LEU A 425 -1.25 7.10 -6.95
C LEU A 425 -1.28 5.62 -6.57
N TYR A 426 -2.15 5.23 -5.64
CA TYR A 426 -2.12 3.87 -5.08
C TYR A 426 -3.44 3.11 -5.28
N THR A 427 -4.55 3.62 -4.73
CA THR A 427 -5.80 2.83 -4.67
C THR A 427 -6.32 2.51 -6.05
N LEU A 428 -6.54 3.54 -6.86
CA LEU A 428 -7.17 3.40 -8.16
C LEU A 428 -6.31 2.53 -9.10
N PRO A 429 -4.98 2.76 -9.26
CA PRO A 429 -4.09 1.87 -10.00
C PRO A 429 -4.09 0.42 -9.49
N THR A 430 -4.16 0.19 -8.17
CA THR A 430 -4.21 -1.17 -7.59
C THR A 430 -5.45 -1.92 -8.09
N PHE A 431 -6.64 -1.33 -8.00
CA PHE A 431 -7.88 -1.97 -8.44
C PHE A 431 -7.92 -2.16 -9.96
N TYR A 432 -7.44 -1.19 -10.74
CA TYR A 432 -7.28 -1.35 -12.18
C TYR A 432 -6.37 -2.53 -12.50
N SER A 433 -5.25 -2.66 -11.80
CA SER A 433 -4.28 -3.73 -12.03
C SER A 433 -4.89 -5.10 -11.78
N PHE A 434 -5.62 -5.28 -10.67
CA PHE A 434 -6.35 -6.52 -10.41
C PHE A 434 -7.42 -6.80 -11.49
N ALA A 435 -8.13 -5.78 -11.97
CA ALA A 435 -9.14 -5.93 -13.02
C ALA A 435 -8.51 -6.34 -14.37
N VAL A 436 -7.39 -5.73 -14.73
CA VAL A 436 -6.65 -6.06 -15.96
C VAL A 436 -6.12 -7.49 -15.89
N ILE A 437 -5.47 -7.88 -14.80
CA ILE A 437 -5.02 -9.29 -14.59
C ILE A 437 -6.19 -10.25 -14.75
N LEU A 438 -7.32 -9.95 -14.10
CA LEU A 438 -8.54 -10.74 -14.17
C LEU A 438 -9.03 -10.94 -15.61
N LEU A 439 -9.12 -9.86 -16.37
CA LEU A 439 -9.59 -9.87 -17.74
C LEU A 439 -8.61 -10.61 -18.67
N LEU A 440 -7.31 -10.40 -18.50
CA LEU A 440 -6.26 -11.10 -19.26
C LEU A 440 -6.29 -12.62 -19.02
N ILE A 441 -6.40 -13.05 -17.76
CA ILE A 441 -6.55 -14.47 -17.40
C ILE A 441 -7.75 -15.09 -18.14
N ARG A 442 -8.85 -14.35 -18.25
CA ARG A 442 -10.07 -14.85 -18.91
C ARG A 442 -10.00 -14.80 -20.42
N LEU A 443 -9.44 -13.75 -20.98
CA LEU A 443 -9.17 -13.69 -22.41
C LEU A 443 -8.31 -14.88 -22.85
N PHE A 444 -7.22 -15.15 -22.14
CA PHE A 444 -6.33 -16.28 -22.44
C PHE A 444 -7.07 -17.62 -22.39
N LYS A 445 -7.92 -17.84 -21.38
CA LYS A 445 -8.75 -19.05 -21.31
C LYS A 445 -9.74 -19.15 -22.46
N VAL A 446 -10.42 -18.06 -22.82
CA VAL A 446 -11.36 -18.04 -23.95
C VAL A 446 -10.63 -18.38 -25.24
N LEU A 447 -9.48 -17.77 -25.49
CA LEU A 447 -8.64 -18.04 -26.67
C LEU A 447 -8.13 -19.48 -26.68
N HIS A 448 -7.63 -19.99 -25.55
CA HIS A 448 -7.12 -21.36 -25.47
C HIS A 448 -8.22 -22.42 -25.69
N LEU A 449 -9.40 -22.22 -25.10
CA LEU A 449 -10.55 -23.08 -25.38
C LEU A 449 -11.05 -22.93 -26.82
N SER A 450 -10.84 -21.76 -27.43
CA SER A 450 -11.20 -21.52 -28.82
C SER A 450 -10.37 -22.36 -29.77
N ALA A 451 -9.05 -22.40 -29.57
CA ALA A 451 -8.13 -23.28 -30.28
C ALA A 451 -8.52 -24.76 -30.13
N GLN A 452 -8.77 -25.22 -28.91
CA GLN A 452 -9.17 -26.63 -28.65
C GLN A 452 -10.44 -27.05 -29.41
N HIS A 453 -11.41 -26.15 -29.58
CA HIS A 453 -12.64 -26.44 -30.32
C HIS A 453 -12.46 -26.39 -31.84
N ALA A 454 -11.43 -25.70 -32.34
CA ALA A 454 -11.13 -25.64 -33.77
C ALA A 454 -10.46 -26.93 -34.30
N GLY A 455 -10.38 -27.99 -33.48
CA GLY A 455 -9.70 -29.23 -33.85
C GLY A 455 -8.18 -29.14 -33.76
N GLU A 456 -7.63 -28.00 -33.32
CA GLU A 456 -6.22 -27.92 -32.97
C GLU A 456 -6.00 -28.81 -31.75
N THR A 457 -5.32 -29.93 -31.97
CA THR A 457 -4.87 -30.83 -30.90
C THR A 457 -4.27 -29.98 -29.81
N ARG A 458 -4.68 -30.21 -28.55
CA ARG A 458 -4.11 -29.51 -27.40
C ARG A 458 -2.60 -29.41 -27.61
N PRO A 459 -1.99 -28.22 -27.58
CA PRO A 459 -0.59 -28.16 -27.25
C PRO A 459 -0.51 -28.66 -25.81
N VAL A 460 -0.42 -29.98 -25.66
CA VAL A 460 0.10 -30.60 -24.46
C VAL A 460 1.55 -30.14 -24.52
N TRP A 461 1.80 -28.97 -23.95
CA TRP A 461 3.15 -28.51 -23.72
C TRP A 461 3.83 -29.71 -23.05
N PRO A 462 4.84 -30.30 -23.70
CA PRO A 462 5.53 -31.44 -23.12
C PRO A 462 5.89 -31.07 -21.68
N ARG A 463 5.77 -32.01 -20.73
CA ARG A 463 6.07 -31.71 -19.31
C ARG A 463 7.41 -30.98 -19.15
N GLY A 464 8.38 -31.28 -20.04
CA GLY A 464 9.63 -30.55 -20.17
C GLY A 464 9.48 -29.05 -20.44
N VAL A 465 8.63 -28.63 -21.38
CA VAL A 465 8.45 -27.20 -21.68
C VAL A 465 7.73 -26.46 -20.55
N ALA A 466 6.73 -27.07 -19.91
CA ALA A 466 6.11 -26.48 -18.72
C ALA A 466 7.11 -26.35 -17.56
N GLY A 467 7.98 -27.35 -17.38
CA GLY A 467 9.10 -27.31 -16.43
C GLY A 467 10.10 -26.20 -16.74
N VAL A 468 10.52 -26.06 -18.01
CA VAL A 468 11.42 -25.00 -18.47
C VAL A 468 10.79 -23.63 -18.26
N LEU A 469 9.54 -23.42 -18.67
CA LEU A 469 8.84 -22.14 -18.46
C LEU A 469 8.69 -21.80 -16.97
N GLY A 470 8.35 -22.79 -16.13
CA GLY A 470 8.28 -22.63 -14.68
C GLY A 470 9.64 -22.27 -14.07
N GLY A 471 10.69 -23.00 -14.46
CA GLY A 471 12.07 -22.75 -14.03
C GLY A 471 12.60 -21.38 -14.47
N SER A 472 12.41 -21.01 -15.74
CA SER A 472 12.79 -19.70 -16.26
C SER A 472 12.02 -18.57 -15.59
N SER A 473 10.73 -18.77 -15.29
CA SER A 473 9.94 -17.78 -14.55
C SER A 473 10.46 -17.60 -13.12
N LEU A 474 10.79 -18.70 -12.42
CA LEU A 474 11.41 -18.65 -11.09
C LEU A 474 12.75 -17.92 -11.11
N ALA A 475 13.62 -18.25 -12.08
CA ALA A 475 14.92 -17.59 -12.23
C ALA A 475 14.76 -16.10 -12.52
N LEU A 476 13.83 -15.72 -13.40
CA LEU A 476 13.54 -14.31 -13.71
C LEU A 476 13.01 -13.57 -12.47
N MET A 477 12.09 -14.16 -11.72
CA MET A 477 11.55 -13.58 -10.48
C MET A 477 12.63 -13.41 -9.42
N LEU A 478 13.53 -14.39 -9.28
CA LEU A 478 14.68 -14.29 -8.38
C LEU A 478 15.59 -13.13 -8.81
N ILE A 479 16.03 -13.10 -10.07
CA ILE A 479 16.95 -12.09 -10.60
C ILE A 479 16.37 -10.67 -10.45
N LEU A 480 15.12 -10.47 -10.84
CA LEU A 480 14.49 -9.16 -10.75
C LEU A 480 14.12 -8.78 -9.32
N GLY A 481 13.74 -9.76 -8.49
CA GLY A 481 13.43 -9.52 -7.09
C GLY A 481 14.64 -9.12 -6.24
N ILE A 482 15.87 -9.51 -6.65
CA ILE A 482 17.11 -9.12 -5.94
C ILE A 482 17.78 -7.85 -6.49
N GLU A 483 17.29 -7.29 -7.59
CA GLU A 483 17.86 -6.09 -8.22
C GLU A 483 17.79 -4.89 -7.27
N GLU A 484 16.58 -4.53 -6.82
CA GLU A 484 16.38 -3.42 -5.87
C GLU A 484 17.10 -3.65 -4.52
N PRO A 485 17.06 -4.84 -3.89
CA PRO A 485 17.92 -5.17 -2.76
C PRO A 485 19.42 -4.92 -3.00
N THR A 486 19.93 -5.33 -4.16
CA THR A 486 21.35 -5.16 -4.50
C THR A 486 21.70 -3.69 -4.68
N ASP A 487 20.84 -2.93 -5.35
CA ASP A 487 21.01 -1.49 -5.52
C ASP A 487 20.99 -0.75 -4.18
N ALA A 488 20.09 -1.12 -3.27
CA ALA A 488 20.02 -0.54 -1.92
C ALA A 488 21.25 -0.87 -1.06
N ILE A 489 21.81 -2.09 -1.19
CA ILE A 489 23.06 -2.47 -0.51
C ILE A 489 24.24 -1.64 -1.03
N ARG A 490 24.28 -1.37 -2.35
CA ARG A 490 25.35 -0.59 -2.98
C ARG A 490 25.22 0.91 -2.78
N HIS A 491 24.01 1.41 -2.50
CA HIS A 491 23.75 2.84 -2.33
C HIS A 491 24.40 3.37 -1.05
N LEU A 492 25.25 4.40 -1.18
CA LEU A 492 25.94 5.04 -0.05
C LEU A 492 25.42 6.46 0.26
N GLY A 493 24.45 6.95 -0.51
CA GLY A 493 23.79 8.23 -0.24
C GLY A 493 22.76 8.20 0.88
N VAL A 494 21.86 9.18 0.91
CA VAL A 494 20.72 9.25 1.86
C VAL A 494 19.72 8.11 1.64
N SER A 495 19.01 7.70 2.69
CA SER A 495 17.97 6.67 2.61
C SER A 495 16.73 7.16 1.84
N ARG A 496 16.37 8.45 1.95
CA ARG A 496 15.34 9.12 1.14
C ARG A 496 15.98 10.02 0.09
N ARG A 497 15.81 9.65 -1.18
CA ARG A 497 16.41 10.36 -2.34
C ARG A 497 15.64 11.62 -2.74
N ASP A 498 14.43 11.76 -2.22
CA ASP A 498 13.45 12.78 -2.57
C ASP A 498 13.54 13.98 -1.62
N GLY A 499 14.17 15.07 -2.10
CA GLY A 499 14.09 16.39 -1.48
C GLY A 499 14.83 16.58 -0.16
N SER A 500 15.74 15.66 0.21
CA SER A 500 16.59 15.85 1.39
C SER A 500 17.76 16.79 1.07
N PRO A 501 18.02 17.84 1.87
CA PRO A 501 19.20 18.70 1.65
C PRO A 501 20.51 17.92 1.78
N TRP A 502 20.50 16.81 2.51
CA TRP A 502 21.66 15.95 2.73
C TRP A 502 22.07 15.15 1.49
N ILE A 503 21.27 15.16 0.41
CA ILE A 503 21.65 14.57 -0.88
C ILE A 503 22.94 15.19 -1.45
N ALA A 504 23.26 16.42 -1.04
CA ALA A 504 24.49 17.12 -1.42
C ALA A 504 25.76 16.37 -1.01
N PHE A 505 25.70 15.55 0.05
CA PHE A 505 26.83 14.73 0.50
C PHE A 505 27.07 13.48 -0.36
N GLY A 506 26.15 13.12 -1.26
CA GLY A 506 26.31 11.95 -2.12
C GLY A 506 26.67 10.69 -1.32
N ASP A 507 27.64 9.93 -1.80
CA ASP A 507 28.09 8.66 -1.21
C ASP A 507 28.81 8.80 0.14
N ASP A 508 29.12 10.02 0.59
CA ASP A 508 29.74 10.25 1.90
C ASP A 508 28.73 10.19 3.05
N TYR A 509 27.43 10.33 2.77
CA TYR A 509 26.42 10.42 3.82
C TYR A 509 26.33 9.15 4.69
N ARG A 510 26.09 7.98 4.08
CA ARG A 510 25.83 6.73 4.81
C ARG A 510 27.00 6.28 5.70
N PRO A 511 28.27 6.35 5.27
CA PRO A 511 29.41 6.07 6.15
C PRO A 511 29.44 6.96 7.41
N HIS A 512 29.16 8.26 7.27
CA HIS A 512 29.15 9.20 8.38
C HIS A 512 27.91 9.04 9.27
N PHE A 513 26.78 8.63 8.71
CA PHE A 513 25.58 8.24 9.46
C PHE A 513 25.81 6.96 10.28
N ARG A 514 26.51 5.96 9.72
CA ARG A 514 26.94 4.75 10.46
C ARG A 514 27.84 5.11 11.63
N ALA A 515 28.77 6.05 11.44
CA ALA A 515 29.65 6.51 12.51
C ALA A 515 28.84 7.21 13.63
N LEU A 516 27.84 8.03 13.27
CA LEU A 516 26.90 8.61 14.23
C LEU A 516 26.16 7.54 15.05
N ASP A 517 25.61 6.51 14.40
CA ASP A 517 24.97 5.38 15.09
C ASP A 517 25.92 4.67 16.07
N LYS A 518 27.19 4.49 15.68
CA LYS A 518 28.21 3.90 16.55
C LYS A 518 28.45 4.76 17.79
N GLU A 519 28.57 6.07 17.64
CA GLU A 519 28.80 6.99 18.76
C GLU A 519 27.68 6.92 19.79
N PHE A 520 26.40 6.92 19.38
CA PHE A 520 25.31 6.81 20.34
C PHE A 520 25.24 5.44 21.06
N ARG A 521 25.83 4.38 20.50
CA ARG A 521 25.95 3.07 21.16
C ARG A 521 27.13 2.98 22.13
N GLU A 522 28.27 3.55 21.76
CA GLU A 522 29.55 3.29 22.41
C GLU A 522 30.05 4.44 23.27
N ASN A 523 29.72 5.70 22.95
CA ASN A 523 30.16 6.86 23.70
C ASN A 523 29.38 6.96 25.03
N PRO A 524 30.05 6.91 26.20
CA PRO A 524 29.36 6.89 27.50
C PRO A 524 28.44 8.10 27.71
N VAL A 525 28.86 9.29 27.26
CA VAL A 525 28.06 10.51 27.43
C VAL A 525 26.78 10.43 26.61
N LEU A 526 26.88 10.03 25.34
CA LEU A 526 25.72 9.91 24.46
C LEU A 526 24.79 8.77 24.84
N LYS A 527 25.33 7.69 25.38
CA LYS A 527 24.54 6.56 25.85
C LYS A 527 23.56 6.99 26.95
N ASP A 528 23.97 7.90 27.82
CA ASP A 528 23.17 8.38 28.95
C ASP A 528 22.19 9.52 28.61
N THR A 529 22.34 10.15 27.44
CA THR A 529 21.37 11.15 26.96
C THR A 529 19.97 10.52 26.81
N ARG A 530 18.92 11.23 27.20
CA ARG A 530 17.53 10.73 27.03
C ARG A 530 16.80 11.46 25.92
N THR A 531 17.11 12.74 25.77
CA THR A 531 16.43 13.63 24.84
C THR A 531 17.42 14.23 23.84
N PHE A 532 16.96 14.50 22.63
CA PHE A 532 17.80 15.13 21.61
C PHE A 532 17.00 16.07 20.71
N ALA A 533 17.69 17.00 20.04
CA ALA A 533 17.16 17.73 18.89
C ALA A 533 18.05 17.54 17.66
N ALA A 534 17.43 17.36 16.49
CA ALA A 534 18.13 17.26 15.22
C ALA A 534 17.26 17.85 14.12
N LEU A 535 17.85 18.65 13.23
CA LEU A 535 17.20 19.11 11.99
C LEU A 535 17.42 18.12 10.83
N CYS A 536 17.97 16.95 11.13
CA CYS A 536 18.10 15.84 10.19
C CYS A 536 17.09 14.73 10.55
N GLN A 537 16.14 14.46 9.66
CA GLN A 537 15.10 13.47 9.89
C GLN A 537 15.64 12.04 10.04
N GLU A 538 16.66 11.65 9.26
CA GLU A 538 17.23 10.30 9.38
C GLU A 538 17.89 10.08 10.74
N ALA A 539 18.58 11.10 11.28
CA ALA A 539 19.09 11.07 12.64
C ALA A 539 17.95 11.03 13.67
N ASN A 540 16.86 11.77 13.44
CA ASN A 540 15.68 11.73 14.29
C ASN A 540 15.09 10.32 14.38
N PHE A 541 14.88 9.65 13.24
CA PHE A 541 14.35 8.29 13.18
C PHE A 541 15.31 7.24 13.72
N LEU A 542 16.61 7.37 13.45
CA LEU A 542 17.62 6.49 14.02
C LEU A 542 17.52 6.46 15.55
N LEU A 543 17.53 7.63 16.16
CA LEU A 543 17.64 7.76 17.61
C LEU A 543 16.33 7.43 18.33
N THR A 544 15.19 7.83 17.75
CA THR A 544 13.88 7.50 18.31
C THR A 544 13.51 6.03 18.16
N ALA A 545 13.86 5.39 17.03
CA ALA A 545 13.52 3.99 16.79
C ALA A 545 14.51 2.99 17.41
N PHE A 546 15.82 3.27 17.38
CA PHE A 546 16.83 2.25 17.69
C PHE A 546 17.71 2.55 18.92
N HIS A 547 17.61 3.75 19.48
CA HIS A 547 18.39 4.15 20.66
C HIS A 547 17.52 4.56 21.86
N GLU A 548 16.21 4.37 21.77
CA GLU A 548 15.21 4.75 22.80
C GLU A 548 15.33 6.22 23.25
N LYS A 549 15.87 7.08 22.38
CA LYS A 549 15.97 8.51 22.64
C LYS A 549 14.65 9.18 22.27
N ARG A 550 14.41 10.36 22.83
CA ARG A 550 13.17 11.10 22.57
C ARG A 550 13.49 12.43 21.92
N ALA A 551 12.77 12.75 20.85
CA ALA A 551 12.99 13.96 20.09
C ALA A 551 12.30 15.14 20.79
N TYR A 552 13.05 16.20 21.07
CA TYR A 552 12.52 17.47 21.53
C TYR A 552 11.68 18.14 20.44
N LEU A 553 12.10 18.00 19.18
CA LEU A 553 11.33 18.32 17.98
C LEU A 553 10.88 17.00 17.32
N PRO A 554 9.74 16.43 17.74
CA PRO A 554 9.26 15.17 17.19
C PRO A 554 8.79 15.34 15.74
N ASP A 555 8.74 14.24 14.99
CA ASP A 555 8.18 14.23 13.64
C ASP A 555 6.69 14.61 13.69
N ASN A 556 6.33 15.61 12.90
CA ASN A 556 5.00 16.21 12.92
C ASN A 556 3.87 15.24 12.57
N GLY A 557 4.20 14.13 11.90
CA GLY A 557 3.25 13.08 11.52
C GLY A 557 2.81 12.30 12.75
N PHE A 558 3.71 11.93 13.64
CA PHE A 558 3.38 10.97 14.71
C PHE A 558 3.05 11.60 16.04
N THR A 559 3.41 12.86 16.21
CA THR A 559 3.25 13.54 17.49
C THR A 559 1.81 13.95 17.79
N THR A 560 1.46 13.90 19.07
CA THR A 560 0.17 14.36 19.60
C THR A 560 0.13 15.85 19.94
N LEU A 561 1.26 16.55 19.78
CA LEU A 561 1.39 17.97 20.08
C LEU A 561 0.52 18.84 19.16
N SER A 562 0.08 20.00 19.66
CA SER A 562 -0.56 21.03 18.84
C SER A 562 0.44 21.68 17.89
N ASP A 563 -0.05 22.35 16.85
CA ASP A 563 0.82 23.10 15.95
C ASP A 563 1.56 24.22 16.68
N ALA A 564 0.90 24.91 17.61
CA ALA A 564 1.51 25.99 18.39
C ALA A 564 2.69 25.51 19.24
N GLU A 565 2.60 24.31 19.80
CA GLU A 565 3.68 23.71 20.58
C GLU A 565 4.85 23.27 19.68
N LEU A 566 4.57 22.69 18.51
CA LEU A 566 5.62 22.36 17.53
C LEU A 566 6.36 23.60 17.02
N GLU A 567 5.61 24.67 16.69
CA GLU A 567 6.17 25.95 16.30
C GLU A 567 7.04 26.54 17.43
N HIS A 568 6.55 26.50 18.68
CA HIS A 568 7.30 26.97 19.84
C HIS A 568 8.64 26.22 20.00
N ARG A 569 8.61 24.89 19.93
CA ARG A 569 9.84 24.09 20.05
C ARG A 569 10.78 24.27 18.87
N LEU A 570 10.26 24.49 17.67
CA LEU A 570 11.08 24.86 16.51
C LEU A 570 11.81 26.19 16.76
N PHE A 571 11.15 27.19 17.35
CA PHE A 571 11.77 28.46 17.74
C PHE A 571 12.89 28.24 18.78
N GLU A 572 12.65 27.43 19.81
CA GLU A 572 13.67 27.13 20.81
C GLU A 572 14.86 26.35 20.23
N VAL A 573 14.62 25.42 19.31
CA VAL A 573 15.68 24.75 18.56
C VAL A 573 16.46 25.74 17.70
N ALA A 574 15.79 26.67 17.02
CA ALA A 574 16.45 27.71 16.24
C ALA A 574 17.32 28.64 17.11
N LYS A 575 16.89 28.94 18.34
CA LYS A 575 17.69 29.67 19.36
C LYS A 575 18.94 28.89 19.77
N ILE A 576 18.81 27.58 20.03
CA ILE A 576 19.94 26.70 20.35
C ILE A 576 20.98 26.73 19.22
N PHE A 577 20.53 26.77 17.96
CA PHE A 577 21.39 26.87 16.78
C PHE A 577 21.76 28.31 16.40
N GLN A 578 21.47 29.31 17.25
CA GLN A 578 21.77 30.73 16.98
C GLN A 578 21.34 31.21 15.59
N ILE A 579 20.21 30.70 15.09
CA ILE A 579 19.71 31.04 13.74
C ILE A 579 19.22 32.49 13.76
N THR A 580 19.73 33.32 12.85
CA THR A 580 19.26 34.71 12.72
C THR A 580 17.83 34.76 12.18
N PRO A 581 17.07 35.85 12.41
CA PRO A 581 15.73 36.00 11.86
C PRO A 581 15.64 35.76 10.34
N ASP A 582 16.59 36.30 9.57
CA ASP A 582 16.64 36.12 8.11
C ASP A 582 16.91 34.66 7.71
N ALA A 583 17.84 33.99 8.41
CA ALA A 583 18.13 32.59 8.19
C ALA A 583 16.95 31.69 8.60
N PHE A 584 16.23 32.06 9.67
CA PHE A 584 15.02 31.37 10.10
C PHE A 584 13.92 31.48 9.05
N GLY A 585 13.70 32.68 8.49
CA GLY A 585 12.78 32.90 7.38
C GLY A 585 13.10 32.01 6.18
N SER A 586 14.38 31.90 5.81
CA SER A 586 14.82 31.00 4.74
C SER A 586 14.58 29.52 5.09
N MET A 587 14.86 29.12 6.34
CA MET A 587 14.70 27.75 6.81
C MET A 587 13.23 27.28 6.79
N ILE A 588 12.27 28.12 7.19
CA ILE A 588 10.85 27.74 7.22
C ILE A 588 10.19 27.71 5.84
N GLN A 589 10.82 28.33 4.83
CA GLN A 589 10.42 28.22 3.43
C GLN A 589 11.01 26.99 2.74
N ASP A 590 12.01 26.34 3.34
CA ASP A 590 12.56 25.11 2.81
C ASP A 590 11.52 23.97 2.88
N TRP A 591 11.41 23.24 1.77
CA TRP A 591 10.45 22.16 1.64
C TRP A 591 10.60 21.11 2.73
N TYR A 592 11.83 20.79 3.14
CA TYR A 592 12.13 19.79 4.16
C TYR A 592 11.61 20.19 5.53
N THR A 593 11.81 21.45 5.93
CA THR A 593 11.30 22.00 7.19
C THR A 593 9.78 22.01 7.22
N MET A 594 9.14 22.46 6.14
CA MET A 594 7.68 22.42 6.02
C MET A 594 7.15 20.98 6.14
N ASN A 595 7.82 20.04 5.48
CA ASN A 595 7.39 18.66 5.43
C ASN A 595 7.49 17.94 6.78
N TYR A 596 8.59 18.11 7.52
CA TYR A 596 8.90 17.29 8.70
C TYR A 596 8.72 17.98 10.05
N TRP A 597 8.83 19.31 10.12
CA TRP A 597 8.78 20.04 11.39
C TRP A 597 7.55 20.95 11.55
N LEU A 598 7.04 21.54 10.46
CA LEU A 598 5.87 22.44 10.54
C LEU A 598 4.52 21.79 10.21
N GLY A 599 4.53 20.65 9.49
CA GLY A 599 3.32 19.89 9.16
C GLY A 599 3.15 19.73 7.66
N CYS A 600 3.53 18.57 7.10
CA CYS A 600 3.48 18.31 5.65
C CYS A 600 2.19 18.79 4.99
N ALA A 601 1.04 18.27 5.40
CA ALA A 601 -0.18 18.56 4.67
C ALA A 601 -0.87 19.87 5.09
N LYS A 602 -0.36 20.57 6.12
CA LYS A 602 -0.86 21.88 6.56
C LYS A 602 -0.69 22.91 5.45
N TYR A 603 0.50 22.95 4.84
CA TYR A 603 0.84 23.93 3.79
C TYR A 603 0.74 23.36 2.37
N TRP A 604 -0.10 22.34 2.18
CA TRP A 604 -0.32 21.77 0.87
C TRP A 604 -1.01 22.79 -0.05
N CYS A 605 -0.37 23.10 -1.17
CA CYS A 605 -0.87 24.03 -2.18
C CYS A 605 -1.07 23.30 -3.51
N ALA A 606 -2.33 23.01 -3.82
CA ALA A 606 -2.77 22.33 -5.02
C ALA A 606 -3.84 23.17 -5.75
N SER A 607 -4.18 22.77 -6.96
CA SER A 607 -5.19 23.49 -7.75
C SER A 607 -6.60 23.43 -7.13
N ASP A 608 -6.92 22.35 -6.42
CA ASP A 608 -8.23 22.03 -5.84
C ASP A 608 -8.29 22.24 -4.32
N TYR A 609 -7.13 22.42 -3.67
CA TYR A 609 -7.00 22.73 -2.25
C TYR A 609 -5.84 23.67 -2.00
N LYS A 610 -6.08 24.73 -1.22
CA LYS A 610 -5.03 25.63 -0.72
C LYS A 610 -5.32 25.95 0.74
N PHE A 611 -4.27 26.10 1.54
CA PHE A 611 -4.39 26.48 2.94
C PHE A 611 -4.89 27.92 3.13
N ALA A 612 -4.55 28.81 2.19
CA ALA A 612 -4.83 30.24 2.24
C ALA A 612 -5.47 30.72 0.92
N PRO A 613 -6.03 31.94 0.88
CA PRO A 613 -6.49 32.57 -0.38
C PRO A 613 -5.36 32.78 -1.41
N ASP A 614 -5.70 32.87 -2.69
CA ASP A 614 -4.72 32.95 -3.79
C ASP A 614 -3.77 34.17 -3.67
N ASP A 615 -4.26 35.32 -3.22
CA ASP A 615 -3.46 36.55 -3.04
C ASP A 615 -2.36 36.42 -1.98
N ASP A 616 -2.49 35.45 -1.07
CA ASP A 616 -1.51 35.14 -0.04
C ASP A 616 -0.30 34.33 -0.59
N TYR A 617 -0.36 33.87 -1.84
CA TYR A 617 0.74 33.19 -2.51
C TYR A 617 1.44 34.11 -3.54
N PRO A 618 2.74 33.90 -3.83
CA PRO A 618 3.38 34.61 -4.93
C PRO A 618 2.80 34.17 -6.30
N PRO A 619 2.56 35.10 -7.24
CA PRO A 619 1.94 34.77 -8.54
C PRO A 619 2.66 33.67 -9.33
N GLN A 620 3.99 33.66 -9.28
CA GLN A 620 4.83 32.65 -9.92
C GLN A 620 4.56 31.22 -9.40
N TYR A 621 4.26 31.07 -8.10
CA TYR A 621 3.91 29.78 -7.53
C TYR A 621 2.51 29.34 -7.94
N LEU A 622 1.54 30.26 -7.99
CA LEU A 622 0.21 29.93 -8.49
C LEU A 622 0.25 29.49 -9.95
N GLU A 623 1.08 30.11 -10.77
CA GLU A 623 1.27 29.71 -12.17
C GLU A 623 1.90 28.31 -12.26
N ALA A 624 2.92 28.03 -11.45
CA ALA A 624 3.47 26.68 -11.34
C ALA A 624 2.41 25.65 -10.87
N VAL A 625 1.61 25.97 -9.85
CA VAL A 625 0.52 25.11 -9.34
C VAL A 625 -0.53 24.84 -10.43
N ARG A 626 -0.83 25.82 -11.29
CA ARG A 626 -1.77 25.65 -12.41
C ARG A 626 -1.23 24.72 -13.49
N GLN A 627 0.09 24.67 -13.66
CA GLN A 627 0.76 23.80 -14.62
C GLN A 627 1.05 22.40 -14.04
N MET A 628 1.05 22.25 -12.72
CA MET A 628 1.24 20.97 -12.05
C MET A 628 -0.01 20.09 -12.12
N HIS A 629 0.20 18.78 -11.95
CA HIS A 629 -0.89 17.83 -11.78
C HIS A 629 -1.78 18.29 -10.60
N ARG A 630 -3.11 18.31 -10.80
CA ARG A 630 -4.06 18.97 -9.87
C ARG A 630 -3.94 18.54 -8.42
N GLN A 631 -3.44 17.32 -8.19
CA GLN A 631 -3.27 16.67 -6.89
C GLN A 631 -1.84 16.16 -6.68
N SER A 632 -0.86 16.89 -7.19
CA SER A 632 0.55 16.60 -6.91
C SER A 632 0.76 16.52 -5.41
N ALA A 633 1.21 15.35 -4.94
CA ALA A 633 1.62 15.18 -3.57
C ALA A 633 2.86 16.06 -3.32
N PHE A 634 2.95 16.68 -2.15
CA PHE A 634 4.15 17.39 -1.70
C PHE A 634 4.44 18.76 -2.33
N ASN A 635 3.49 19.40 -3.00
CA ASN A 635 3.66 20.82 -3.33
C ASN A 635 3.36 21.68 -2.09
N LEU A 636 4.40 21.97 -1.31
CA LEU A 636 4.30 22.70 -0.06
C LEU A 636 4.71 24.15 -0.30
N VAL A 637 3.83 25.09 0.04
CA VAL A 637 4.13 26.52 -0.08
C VAL A 637 3.61 27.22 1.16
N LEU A 638 4.51 27.88 1.89
CA LEU A 638 4.15 28.70 3.03
C LEU A 638 3.51 30.02 2.53
N PRO A 639 2.26 30.33 2.90
CA PRO A 639 1.63 31.61 2.54
C PRO A 639 2.37 32.81 3.13
N LYS A 640 2.26 33.99 2.51
CA LYS A 640 2.93 35.23 2.98
C LYS A 640 2.49 35.62 4.39
N SER A 641 1.22 35.47 4.71
CA SER A 641 0.67 35.75 6.04
C SER A 641 1.31 34.87 7.11
N GLU A 642 1.42 33.57 6.85
CA GLU A 642 2.02 32.60 7.76
C GLU A 642 3.53 32.78 7.88
N PHE A 643 4.23 33.07 6.77
CA PHE A 643 5.64 33.43 6.80
C PHE A 643 5.89 34.65 7.70
N THR A 644 5.08 35.69 7.56
CA THR A 644 5.17 36.91 8.37
C THR A 644 4.89 36.61 9.84
N ARG A 645 3.84 35.83 10.12
CA ARG A 645 3.46 35.41 11.48
C ARG A 645 4.58 34.62 12.17
N LEU A 646 5.12 33.61 11.50
CA LEU A 646 6.14 32.73 12.06
C LEU A 646 7.46 33.47 12.30
N THR A 647 7.87 34.34 11.37
CA THR A 647 9.08 35.16 11.54
C THR A 647 8.94 36.14 12.70
N ALA A 648 7.81 36.85 12.79
CA ALA A 648 7.55 37.76 13.91
C ALA A 648 7.44 37.02 15.25
N ALA A 649 6.87 35.80 15.26
CA ALA A 649 6.80 34.97 16.45
C ALA A 649 8.19 34.48 16.89
N TYR A 650 9.08 34.18 15.95
CA TYR A 650 10.47 33.84 16.23
C TYR A 650 11.25 35.03 16.79
N ASP A 651 11.11 36.22 16.20
CA ASP A 651 11.70 37.46 16.74
C ASP A 651 11.26 37.73 18.18
N ALA A 652 9.97 37.55 18.47
CA ALA A 652 9.45 37.65 19.82
C ALA A 652 9.98 36.53 20.74
N ALA A 653 10.24 35.33 20.22
CA ALA A 653 10.84 34.23 20.98
C ALA A 653 12.31 34.49 21.32
N LEU A 654 13.08 35.15 20.46
CA LEU A 654 14.46 35.55 20.73
C LEU A 654 14.56 36.51 21.93
N ALA A 655 13.59 37.42 22.08
CA ALA A 655 13.55 38.34 23.21
C ALA A 655 13.12 37.68 24.54
N ARG A 656 12.51 36.49 24.50
CA ARG A 656 12.03 35.78 25.69
C ARG A 656 13.12 34.88 26.27
N PRO A 657 13.33 34.88 27.60
CA PRO A 657 14.18 33.90 28.26
C PRO A 657 13.69 32.47 27.96
N SER A 658 14.62 31.59 27.64
CA SER A 658 14.33 30.18 27.41
C SER A 658 14.26 29.41 28.71
N ASP A 659 13.31 28.48 28.80
CA ASP A 659 13.34 27.44 29.82
C ASP A 659 14.35 26.36 29.40
N THR A 660 15.61 26.66 29.66
CA THR A 660 16.74 25.77 29.39
C THR A 660 16.66 24.45 30.15
N ASP A 661 15.82 24.29 31.18
CA ASP A 661 15.70 23.00 31.86
C ASP A 661 14.97 21.98 30.98
N GLN A 662 14.09 22.44 30.09
CA GLN A 662 13.40 21.61 29.09
C GLN A 662 14.24 21.33 27.84
N TYR A 663 15.37 22.01 27.68
CA TYR A 663 16.24 21.82 26.52
C TYR A 663 16.82 20.39 26.47
N PRO A 664 16.98 19.83 25.25
CA PRO A 664 17.42 18.45 25.07
C PRO A 664 18.82 18.21 25.63
N ASP A 665 19.11 16.96 26.01
CA ASP A 665 20.42 16.55 26.50
C ASP A 665 21.49 16.59 25.41
N ALA A 666 21.09 16.33 24.16
CA ALA A 666 21.97 16.37 23.00
C ALA A 666 21.37 17.15 21.83
N VAL A 667 22.23 17.76 21.03
CA VAL A 667 21.87 18.48 19.80
C VAL A 667 22.74 17.98 18.67
N ILE A 668 22.12 17.69 17.52
CA ILE A 668 22.80 17.18 16.34
C ILE A 668 22.69 18.23 15.25
N GLN A 669 23.82 18.85 14.95
CA GLN A 669 23.99 19.78 13.87
C GLN A 669 24.50 19.04 12.63
N SER A 670 23.99 19.39 11.46
CA SER A 670 24.62 18.96 10.22
C SER A 670 25.74 19.92 9.80
N THR A 671 26.70 19.43 9.02
CA THR A 671 27.77 20.27 8.49
C THR A 671 27.25 21.31 7.50
N LEU A 672 26.14 21.07 6.77
CA LEU A 672 25.56 22.11 5.89
C LEU A 672 25.10 23.33 6.68
N LEU A 673 24.49 23.13 7.86
CA LEU A 673 24.13 24.26 8.72
C LEU A 673 25.38 24.99 9.21
N LYS A 674 26.43 24.25 9.58
CA LYS A 674 27.72 24.83 9.98
C LYS A 674 28.38 25.64 8.86
N GLU A 675 28.31 25.16 7.62
CA GLU A 675 28.79 25.86 6.41
C GLU A 675 27.99 27.13 6.11
N GLN A 676 26.71 27.19 6.50
CA GLN A 676 25.88 28.39 6.45
C GLN A 676 26.18 29.38 7.59
N GLY A 677 27.19 29.12 8.42
CA GLY A 677 27.56 29.97 9.55
C GLY A 677 26.65 29.83 10.77
N ILE A 678 25.76 28.83 10.77
CA ILE A 678 24.88 28.53 11.92
C ILE A 678 25.74 27.79 12.95
N THR A 679 25.66 28.19 14.22
CA THR A 679 26.49 27.63 15.31
C THR A 679 25.63 27.25 16.51
N VAL A 680 26.00 26.20 17.22
CA VAL A 680 25.30 25.83 18.47
C VAL A 680 25.74 26.79 19.58
N ASP A 681 24.83 27.15 20.49
CA ASP A 681 25.16 27.92 21.69
C ASP A 681 26.15 27.16 22.59
N GLU A 682 27.43 27.53 22.51
CA GLU A 682 28.54 26.93 23.24
C GLU A 682 28.47 27.19 24.76
N THR A 683 27.65 28.15 25.20
CA THR A 683 27.42 28.38 26.63
C THR A 683 26.47 27.34 27.23
N LEU A 684 25.65 26.70 26.40
CA LEU A 684 24.68 25.68 26.79
C LEU A 684 25.12 24.27 26.40
N TYR A 685 25.90 24.12 25.34
CA TYR A 685 26.28 22.83 24.79
C TYR A 685 27.77 22.74 24.47
N ARG A 686 28.35 21.56 24.66
CA ARG A 686 29.75 21.27 24.30
C ARG A 686 29.81 20.24 23.17
N GLU A 687 30.59 20.50 22.14
CA GLU A 687 30.86 19.54 21.06
C GLU A 687 31.58 18.31 21.64
N ILE A 688 31.11 17.11 21.30
CA ILE A 688 31.70 15.85 21.77
C ILE A 688 32.09 14.92 20.62
N TYR A 689 31.55 15.15 19.43
CA TYR A 689 31.82 14.35 18.25
C TYR A 689 31.53 15.16 17.00
N THR A 690 32.40 15.05 16.01
CA THR A 690 32.22 15.65 14.68
C THR A 690 32.75 14.70 13.62
N ASN A 691 32.03 14.61 12.50
CA ASN A 691 32.50 14.04 11.26
C ASN A 691 32.12 14.94 10.07
N LEU A 692 32.25 14.46 8.83
CA LEU A 692 31.99 15.28 7.63
C LEU A 692 30.52 15.74 7.52
N VAL A 693 29.57 15.02 8.12
CA VAL A 693 28.13 15.26 7.96
C VAL A 693 27.48 15.78 9.23
N PHE A 694 27.96 15.34 10.41
CA PHE A 694 27.32 15.60 11.70
C PHE A 694 28.31 16.12 12.73
N SER A 695 27.88 17.11 13.49
CA SER A 695 28.47 17.52 14.77
C SER A 695 27.44 17.29 15.87
N VAL A 696 27.86 16.63 16.95
CA VAL A 696 27.01 16.29 18.10
C VAL A 696 27.51 17.03 19.32
N TYR A 697 26.58 17.70 19.99
CA TYR A 697 26.83 18.50 21.17
C TYR A 697 25.99 17.99 22.32
N THR A 698 26.50 18.06 23.55
CA THR A 698 25.78 17.67 24.77
C THR A 698 25.65 18.84 25.71
N LYS A 699 24.51 18.92 26.40
CA LYS A 699 24.18 19.98 27.35
C LYS A 699 25.23 20.05 28.46
N ILE A 700 25.72 21.25 28.75
CA ILE A 700 26.68 21.50 29.83
C ILE A 700 25.91 21.42 31.16
N PRO A 701 26.34 20.58 32.13
CA PRO A 701 25.70 20.52 33.44
C PRO A 701 25.73 21.89 34.11
N ARG A 702 24.58 22.32 34.65
CA ARG A 702 24.54 23.51 35.49
C ARG A 702 25.26 23.22 36.82
N PRO A 703 26.10 24.15 37.30
CA PRO A 703 26.84 23.99 38.54
C PRO A 703 25.94 23.90 39.77
#